data_AF-A0A0L0S1G5-F1
#
_entry.id   AF-A0A0L0S1G5-F1
#
_cell.length_a   1.000
_cell.length_b   1.000
_cell.length_c   1.000
_cell.angle_alpha   90.00
_cell.angle_beta   90.00
_cell.angle_gamma   90.00
#
_symmetry.space_group_name_H-M   'P 1'
#
loop_
_entity.id
_entity.type
_entity.pdbx_description
1 polymer ?
#
loop_
_entity_poly.entity_id
_entity_poly.type
_entity_poly.pdbx_seq_one_letter_code
_entity_poly.pdbx_strand_id
1 'polypeptide(L)'
;MAGPKRTLSMPAVPAGAGSDTLRLRQPADLAADMDMDDTGAPHDNGPAAGAATATATAGPSASGANRIAHVVADLDAIQRQVLDDLRVFVSQQNTRLAKSKAHTHHLAAEFASLEVRLAQAVADRDALVAAVHKLEEEMQDRDTKIATLAELAQHASEELAAKDDQVEQLADQLTAAASQLQDLESERDQAIAQAEDAEQRLRVRSAEIDVLQEDLARKADMTRDLEEEVQRLTGEHTSLVYERENLINQVARHEGRIQKLAEQTKAMAELESFARNAQDEMATLTQQIESKDLELIRVSSLLEDSGVQRSGLEDQLREEQSKYKTQLESIELLHNTMDELQGKNRHLDQELETARKRIAEFETAAAAGGGATGAAESAARGEPSRGMLLPAAEEDDMGVRNDAIMKLQKGLPFAIPKTRGPSSIMSTSEHIFSTLERLGIGNKRKAGAMSTVGDGFRAPDPIAKRRALDSISVTGRSEFRMPTTPAAPRLGQSTTLTTRAGAVPSVSPRLGVIPKSTVVTFSGFRESLPGFHPKLKETLSQHILDLNGGVKHESDEFDYSITHVLTPPNSRTIKTLAAALSHRFLVFDVQWVYDSVKAGKFLPVEPKHGVRYFNTPFKGKTLCITDAFREENAARVFRMENAELLVQKYGKGIIVSDPNKADWVLTSASDKSTYKGRVIDWTAFIKIIVPDYQKESS
;
A
#
# COMPACT_ATOMS: atom_id res chain seq x y z
N MET A 1 18.34 4.80 21.11
CA MET A 1 19.67 5.43 21.31
C MET A 1 19.90 6.42 20.18
N ALA A 2 20.38 7.63 20.46
CA ALA A 2 20.76 8.60 19.44
C ALA A 2 22.02 9.36 19.91
N GLY A 3 22.98 9.57 19.00
CA GLY A 3 24.18 10.38 19.27
C GLY A 3 23.89 11.89 19.17
N PRO A 4 24.71 12.75 19.81
CA PRO A 4 24.41 14.17 19.94
C PRO A 4 24.55 14.94 18.62
N LYS A 5 23.67 15.92 18.41
CA LYS A 5 23.83 16.95 17.37
C LYS A 5 25.06 17.81 17.71
N ARG A 6 25.86 18.16 16.70
CA ARG A 6 26.94 19.15 16.83
C ARG A 6 26.35 20.55 16.92
N THR A 7 26.66 21.29 17.98
CA THR A 7 26.50 22.74 18.03
C THR A 7 27.60 23.44 17.23
N LEU A 8 27.33 24.67 16.79
CA LEU A 8 28.29 25.52 16.08
C LEU A 8 29.18 26.24 17.10
N SER A 9 30.49 26.10 16.98
CA SER A 9 31.47 26.80 17.80
C SER A 9 31.73 28.20 17.27
N MET A 10 31.33 29.23 18.03
CA MET A 10 31.83 30.60 17.84
C MET A 10 33.26 30.73 18.41
N PRO A 11 34.09 31.67 17.92
CA PRO A 11 35.49 31.79 18.35
C PRO A 11 35.61 32.39 19.75
N ALA A 12 36.61 31.93 20.50
CA ALA A 12 36.94 32.47 21.82
C ALA A 12 37.61 33.84 21.72
N VAL A 13 37.22 34.76 22.60
CA VAL A 13 37.91 36.04 22.82
C VAL A 13 39.14 35.78 23.71
N PRO A 14 40.35 36.24 23.34
CA PRO A 14 41.53 36.08 24.20
C PRO A 14 41.46 37.05 25.39
N ALA A 15 41.73 36.54 26.59
CA ALA A 15 41.88 37.38 27.78
C ALA A 15 43.19 38.21 27.69
N GLY A 16 43.07 39.52 27.83
CA GLY A 16 44.20 40.45 27.91
C GLY A 16 44.37 40.97 29.32
N ALA A 17 45.43 40.54 30.02
CA ALA A 17 45.83 41.15 31.29
C ALA A 17 46.70 42.40 31.03
N GLY A 18 46.48 43.46 31.79
CA GLY A 18 47.25 44.69 31.70
C GLY A 18 46.77 45.73 32.71
N SER A 19 47.53 45.94 33.77
CA SER A 19 47.42 47.14 34.60
C SER A 19 47.98 48.34 33.82
N ASP A 20 47.47 49.55 34.06
CA ASP A 20 48.37 50.66 34.38
C ASP A 20 47.70 51.84 35.09
N THR A 21 48.52 52.67 35.72
CA THR A 21 48.07 53.78 36.59
C THR A 21 47.89 55.09 35.83
N LEU A 22 46.82 55.83 36.14
CA LEU A 22 46.61 57.20 35.64
C LEU A 22 47.15 58.23 36.62
N ARG A 23 48.02 59.12 36.14
CA ARG A 23 48.55 60.26 36.90
C ARG A 23 48.71 61.48 35.99
N LEU A 24 48.34 62.66 36.53
CA LEU A 24 48.78 64.01 36.16
C LEU A 24 48.81 64.43 34.68
N ARG A 25 48.04 65.48 34.34
CA ARG A 25 48.28 66.34 33.17
C ARG A 25 48.80 67.70 33.61
N GLN A 26 49.99 68.07 33.13
CA GLN A 26 50.36 69.46 32.83
C GLN A 26 50.34 69.65 31.31
N PRO A 27 50.07 70.85 30.80
CA PRO A 27 50.58 71.32 29.51
C PRO A 27 51.85 72.16 29.71
N ALA A 28 52.79 72.09 28.78
CA ALA A 28 53.99 72.93 28.74
C ALA A 28 54.08 73.67 27.39
N ASP A 29 54.70 74.85 27.45
CA ASP A 29 55.51 75.52 26.44
C ASP A 29 55.24 75.29 24.95
N LEU A 30 54.88 76.38 24.27
CA LEU A 30 55.15 76.58 22.84
C LEU A 30 55.82 77.94 22.66
N ALA A 31 57.02 77.92 22.07
CA ALA A 31 57.78 79.12 21.70
C ALA A 31 58.31 78.97 20.27
N ALA A 32 58.07 80.00 19.44
CA ALA A 32 58.78 80.25 18.19
C ALA A 32 58.53 81.69 17.72
N ASP A 33 59.62 82.42 17.49
CA ASP A 33 59.90 83.41 16.44
C ASP A 33 58.76 84.24 15.81
N MET A 34 58.95 85.57 15.81
CA MET A 34 59.17 86.34 14.57
C MET A 34 59.65 87.77 14.89
N ASP A 35 60.89 88.10 14.50
CA ASP A 35 61.40 89.47 14.41
C ASP A 35 61.10 90.07 13.01
N MET A 36 60.94 91.41 12.94
CA MET A 36 61.79 92.34 12.15
C MET A 36 61.13 93.72 11.87
N ASP A 37 61.97 94.75 11.87
CA ASP A 37 61.94 96.05 11.16
C ASP A 37 60.78 97.08 11.33
N ASP A 38 61.06 98.07 12.19
CA ASP A 38 61.31 99.49 11.86
C ASP A 38 60.44 100.25 10.82
N THR A 39 59.85 101.39 11.24
CA THR A 39 59.95 102.70 10.51
C THR A 39 59.32 103.89 11.26
N GLY A 40 59.97 105.07 11.24
CA GLY A 40 59.29 106.30 10.79
C GLY A 40 58.76 107.40 11.75
N ALA A 41 59.67 108.20 12.33
CA ALA A 41 59.59 109.69 12.45
C ALA A 41 58.49 110.41 13.33
N PRO A 42 58.66 111.73 13.65
CA PRO A 42 57.89 112.43 14.72
C PRO A 42 57.19 113.77 14.35
N HIS A 43 56.28 114.23 15.24
CA HIS A 43 55.88 115.63 15.52
C HIS A 43 55.39 115.68 17.00
N ASP A 44 55.58 116.67 17.87
CA ASP A 44 55.76 118.14 17.83
C ASP A 44 54.45 118.96 17.99
N ASN A 45 54.28 119.61 19.16
CA ASN A 45 53.66 120.94 19.41
C ASN A 45 53.59 121.27 20.94
N GLY A 46 53.72 122.56 21.31
CA GLY A 46 53.57 123.09 22.69
C GLY A 46 52.26 123.89 22.90
N PRO A 47 52.24 125.08 23.55
CA PRO A 47 53.31 125.81 24.28
C PRO A 47 52.83 126.65 25.52
N ALA A 48 53.70 127.57 26.01
CA ALA A 48 53.41 128.81 26.79
C ALA A 48 52.96 128.70 28.27
N ALA A 49 53.19 129.67 29.20
CA ALA A 49 54.09 130.85 29.34
C ALA A 49 54.09 131.28 30.85
N GLY A 50 54.91 132.18 31.42
CA GLY A 50 56.03 133.05 30.99
C GLY A 50 56.92 133.41 32.22
N ALA A 51 58.15 133.93 32.10
CA ALA A 51 58.53 135.35 31.84
C ALA A 51 58.03 136.35 32.93
N ALA A 52 58.84 137.23 33.56
CA ALA A 52 60.30 137.48 33.57
C ALA A 52 60.69 138.16 34.93
N THR A 53 61.78 138.95 35.21
CA THR A 53 62.80 139.68 34.42
C THR A 53 64.00 140.12 35.32
N ALA A 54 65.21 140.30 34.74
CA ALA A 54 66.16 141.45 34.79
C ALA A 54 66.26 142.42 36.03
N THR A 55 67.39 143.06 36.39
CA THR A 55 68.79 143.18 35.85
C THR A 55 69.74 143.68 36.97
N ALA A 56 71.04 143.31 37.04
CA ALA A 56 72.27 144.04 36.60
C ALA A 56 72.43 145.52 37.09
N THR A 57 73.62 146.11 37.35
CA THR A 57 75.00 145.97 36.79
C THR A 57 76.10 146.27 37.84
N ALA A 58 77.39 146.31 37.43
CA ALA A 58 78.58 146.59 38.28
C ALA A 58 79.51 147.69 37.69
N GLY A 59 80.43 148.26 38.49
CA GLY A 59 81.48 149.18 37.99
C GLY A 59 82.25 149.95 39.11
N PRO A 60 83.57 150.23 39.02
CA PRO A 60 84.35 150.80 40.14
C PRO A 60 85.22 152.07 39.88
N SER A 61 85.61 152.71 40.99
CA SER A 61 86.93 153.35 41.28
C SER A 61 87.29 154.81 40.87
N ALA A 62 88.04 155.43 41.81
CA ALA A 62 89.18 156.38 41.66
C ALA A 62 88.99 157.91 41.52
N SER A 63 89.83 158.65 42.29
CA SER A 63 90.23 160.07 42.18
C SER A 63 89.15 161.15 42.46
N GLY A 64 89.45 162.36 42.98
CA GLY A 64 90.71 162.84 43.58
C GLY A 64 90.76 164.38 43.78
N ALA A 65 91.10 164.81 45.00
CA ALA A 65 91.61 166.14 45.40
C ALA A 65 90.80 167.43 45.06
N ASN A 66 90.09 167.95 46.07
CA ASN A 66 90.29 169.33 46.53
C ASN A 66 89.96 169.42 48.04
N ARG A 67 90.68 170.23 48.84
CA ARG A 67 90.72 170.06 50.31
C ARG A 67 90.49 171.34 51.14
N ILE A 68 90.25 171.13 52.44
CA ILE A 68 90.32 172.07 53.58
C ILE A 68 89.13 173.02 53.77
N ALA A 69 88.49 173.56 52.73
CA ALA A 69 87.23 174.32 52.93
C ALA A 69 86.05 173.41 53.35
N HIS A 70 86.04 172.17 52.85
CA HIS A 70 84.97 171.19 53.06
C HIS A 70 84.99 170.51 54.45
N VAL A 71 86.14 170.46 55.12
CA VAL A 71 86.39 169.55 56.26
C VAL A 71 85.46 169.79 57.46
N VAL A 72 84.93 171.01 57.63
CA VAL A 72 83.98 171.34 58.71
C VAL A 72 82.55 170.91 58.36
N ALA A 73 82.15 170.98 57.09
CA ALA A 73 80.86 170.49 56.62
C ALA A 73 80.84 168.95 56.55
N ASP A 74 81.93 168.36 56.07
CA ASP A 74 82.10 166.91 55.98
C ASP A 74 82.05 166.24 57.37
N LEU A 75 82.53 166.91 58.43
CA LEU A 75 82.48 166.40 59.81
C LEU A 75 81.06 166.26 60.34
N ASP A 76 80.22 167.28 60.15
CA ASP A 76 78.80 167.23 60.56
C ASP A 76 77.99 166.29 59.65
N ALA A 77 78.33 166.19 58.37
CA ALA A 77 77.78 165.18 57.46
C ALA A 77 78.14 163.75 57.89
N ILE A 78 79.40 163.47 58.25
CA ILE A 78 79.86 162.19 58.78
C ILE A 78 79.15 161.86 60.10
N GLN A 79 78.97 162.84 60.99
CA GLN A 79 78.32 162.60 62.28
C GLN A 79 76.83 162.23 62.11
N ARG A 80 76.14 162.82 61.13
CA ARG A 80 74.78 162.41 60.75
C ARG A 80 74.76 161.04 60.06
N GLN A 81 75.66 160.81 59.11
CA GLN A 81 75.80 159.54 58.38
C GLN A 81 76.03 158.38 59.35
N VAL A 82 76.95 158.51 60.31
CA VAL A 82 77.22 157.48 61.33
C VAL A 82 76.01 157.23 62.25
N LEU A 83 75.23 158.27 62.58
CA LEU A 83 74.01 158.12 63.38
C LEU A 83 72.88 157.41 62.61
N ASP A 84 72.67 157.74 61.33
CA ASP A 84 71.68 157.05 60.50
C ASP A 84 72.13 155.63 60.10
N ASP A 85 73.42 155.40 59.86
CA ASP A 85 73.98 154.05 59.67
C ASP A 85 73.84 153.18 60.94
N LEU A 86 74.03 153.75 62.14
CA LEU A 86 73.70 153.08 63.39
C LEU A 86 72.20 152.78 63.52
N ARG A 87 71.33 153.69 63.07
CA ARG A 87 69.86 153.53 63.05
C ARG A 87 69.43 152.41 62.09
N VAL A 88 70.06 152.35 60.92
CA VAL A 88 69.88 151.28 59.93
C VAL A 88 70.43 149.96 60.46
N PHE A 89 71.59 149.95 61.11
CA PHE A 89 72.16 148.74 61.72
C PHE A 89 71.26 148.21 62.85
N VAL A 90 70.78 149.06 63.75
CA VAL A 90 69.87 148.66 64.84
C VAL A 90 68.51 148.18 64.29
N SER A 91 67.96 148.80 63.24
CA SER A 91 66.74 148.29 62.59
C SER A 91 66.96 146.98 61.84
N GLN A 92 68.14 146.77 61.24
CA GLN A 92 68.55 145.49 60.68
C GLN A 92 68.73 144.41 61.75
N GLN A 93 69.33 144.71 62.92
CA GLN A 93 69.45 143.75 64.00
C GLN A 93 68.09 143.41 64.63
N ASN A 94 67.21 144.40 64.81
CA ASN A 94 65.84 144.15 65.29
C ASN A 94 65.01 143.33 64.28
N THR A 95 65.15 143.56 62.97
CA THR A 95 64.47 142.72 61.96
C THR A 95 65.11 141.34 61.82
N ARG A 96 66.42 141.17 62.02
CA ARG A 96 67.07 139.85 62.14
C ARG A 96 66.56 139.09 63.38
N LEU A 97 66.46 139.75 64.54
CA LEU A 97 65.92 139.16 65.76
C LEU A 97 64.44 138.80 65.64
N ALA A 98 63.64 139.65 64.99
CA ALA A 98 62.23 139.37 64.70
C ALA A 98 62.08 138.17 63.74
N LYS A 99 62.88 138.10 62.67
CA LYS A 99 62.93 136.93 61.77
C LYS A 99 63.39 135.66 62.49
N SER A 100 64.37 135.76 63.39
CA SER A 100 64.82 134.63 64.22
C SER A 100 63.71 134.13 65.13
N LYS A 101 62.96 135.02 65.79
CA LYS A 101 61.80 134.64 66.62
C LYS A 101 60.68 134.02 65.80
N ALA A 102 60.36 134.58 64.63
CA ALA A 102 59.39 134.02 63.71
C ALA A 102 59.80 132.61 63.25
N HIS A 103 61.09 132.38 62.95
CA HIS A 103 61.60 131.06 62.59
C HIS A 103 61.52 130.05 63.75
N THR A 104 61.84 130.45 64.99
CA THR A 104 61.65 129.56 66.16
C THR A 104 60.17 129.22 66.44
N HIS A 105 59.25 130.17 66.21
CA HIS A 105 57.81 129.88 66.31
C HIS A 105 57.31 128.98 65.16
N HIS A 106 57.84 129.14 63.95
CA HIS A 106 57.54 128.26 62.82
C HIS A 106 58.01 126.83 63.08
N LEU A 107 59.24 126.63 63.56
CA LEU A 107 59.77 125.32 63.93
C LEU A 107 58.94 124.69 65.07
N ALA A 108 58.55 125.45 66.09
CA ALA A 108 57.68 124.95 67.16
C ALA A 108 56.30 124.49 66.63
N ALA A 109 55.72 125.20 65.65
CA ALA A 109 54.48 124.79 65.00
C ALA A 109 54.67 123.54 64.11
N GLU A 110 55.83 123.39 63.45
CA GLU A 110 56.16 122.17 62.71
C GLU A 110 56.36 120.96 63.62
N PHE A 111 57.02 121.11 64.78
CA PHE A 111 57.13 120.05 65.77
C PHE A 111 55.75 119.63 66.31
N ALA A 112 54.88 120.57 66.69
CA ALA A 112 53.50 120.24 67.09
C ALA A 112 52.71 119.55 65.95
N SER A 113 52.92 119.95 64.70
CA SER A 113 52.33 119.30 63.51
C SER A 113 52.89 117.89 63.26
N LEU A 114 54.14 117.61 63.65
CA LEU A 114 54.75 116.28 63.57
C LEU A 114 54.29 115.38 64.73
N GLU A 115 54.13 115.92 65.95
CA GLU A 115 53.57 115.19 67.09
C GLU A 115 52.13 114.74 66.81
N VAL A 116 51.28 115.62 66.26
CA VAL A 116 49.91 115.26 65.84
C VAL A 116 49.91 114.20 64.73
N ARG A 117 50.81 114.31 63.73
CA ARG A 117 50.95 113.29 62.68
C ARG A 117 51.47 111.96 63.19
N LEU A 118 52.37 111.96 64.18
CA LEU A 118 52.88 110.75 64.82
C LEU A 118 51.79 110.07 65.65
N ALA A 119 51.00 110.85 66.41
CA ALA A 119 49.85 110.33 67.16
C ALA A 119 48.80 109.70 66.22
N GLN A 120 48.50 110.34 65.08
CA GLN A 120 47.62 109.77 64.06
C GLN A 120 48.19 108.48 63.47
N ALA A 121 49.47 108.46 63.08
CA ALA A 121 50.12 107.26 62.52
C ALA A 121 50.17 106.07 63.51
N VAL A 122 50.24 106.33 64.82
CA VAL A 122 50.10 105.30 65.85
C VAL A 122 48.65 104.79 65.93
N ALA A 123 47.65 105.68 65.90
CA ALA A 123 46.25 105.29 65.88
C ALA A 123 45.88 104.47 64.62
N ASP A 124 46.39 104.87 63.45
CA ASP A 124 46.20 104.16 62.17
C ASP A 124 46.86 102.76 62.22
N ARG A 125 48.07 102.65 62.78
CA ARG A 125 48.75 101.37 63.02
C ARG A 125 47.94 100.46 63.94
N ASP A 126 47.43 100.99 65.05
CA ASP A 126 46.73 100.19 66.06
C ASP A 126 45.34 99.74 65.54
N ALA A 127 44.70 100.56 64.71
CA ALA A 127 43.52 100.17 63.94
C ALA A 127 43.83 99.06 62.90
N LEU A 128 44.98 99.12 62.22
CA LEU A 128 45.43 98.05 61.31
C LEU A 128 45.72 96.74 62.06
N VAL A 129 46.34 96.79 63.24
CA VAL A 129 46.56 95.60 64.09
C VAL A 129 45.24 94.97 64.52
N ALA A 130 44.25 95.78 64.92
CA ALA A 130 42.91 95.28 65.23
C ALA A 130 42.21 94.65 64.01
N ALA A 131 42.40 95.20 62.81
CA ALA A 131 41.88 94.62 61.57
C ALA A 131 42.57 93.30 61.20
N VAL A 132 43.88 93.17 61.45
CA VAL A 132 44.63 91.91 61.24
C VAL A 132 44.13 90.83 62.20
N HIS A 133 44.01 91.11 63.50
CA HIS A 133 43.49 90.12 64.45
C HIS A 133 42.05 89.67 64.12
N LYS A 134 41.20 90.57 63.61
CA LYS A 134 39.86 90.19 63.10
C LYS A 134 39.94 89.27 61.89
N LEU A 135 40.90 89.48 60.97
CA LEU A 135 41.12 88.60 59.83
C LEU A 135 41.69 87.24 60.24
N GLU A 136 42.53 87.17 61.29
CA GLU A 136 43.00 85.92 61.88
C GLU A 136 41.84 85.12 62.51
N GLU A 137 40.94 85.78 63.24
CA GLU A 137 39.71 85.17 63.79
C GLU A 137 38.77 84.67 62.67
N GLU A 138 38.54 85.48 61.62
CA GLU A 138 37.78 85.04 60.44
C GLU A 138 38.47 83.93 59.63
N MET A 139 39.80 83.79 59.72
CA MET A 139 40.51 82.65 59.11
C MET A 139 40.33 81.38 59.95
N GLN A 140 40.41 81.44 61.27
CA GLN A 140 40.17 80.29 62.15
C GLN A 140 38.71 79.77 62.06
N ASP A 141 37.74 80.67 61.91
CA ASP A 141 36.34 80.33 61.59
C ASP A 141 36.19 79.67 60.21
N ARG A 142 36.97 80.08 59.21
CA ARG A 142 37.01 79.42 57.89
C ARG A 142 37.69 78.05 57.94
N ASP A 143 38.80 77.91 58.65
CA ASP A 143 39.55 76.65 58.75
C ASP A 143 38.75 75.58 59.51
N THR A 144 38.02 75.95 60.57
CA THR A 144 37.10 75.04 61.26
C THR A 144 35.88 74.66 60.41
N LYS A 145 35.39 75.55 59.55
CA LYS A 145 34.37 75.23 58.53
C LYS A 145 34.90 74.33 57.42
N ILE A 146 36.16 74.50 57.00
CA ILE A 146 36.82 73.60 56.04
C ILE A 146 37.00 72.21 56.65
N ALA A 147 37.40 72.10 57.92
CA ALA A 147 37.54 70.82 58.61
C ALA A 147 36.19 70.07 58.72
N THR A 148 35.13 70.74 59.18
CA THR A 148 33.78 70.13 59.28
C THR A 148 33.16 69.79 57.92
N LEU A 149 33.46 70.56 56.87
CA LEU A 149 33.09 70.19 55.50
C LEU A 149 33.90 68.99 54.96
N ALA A 150 35.16 68.83 55.38
CA ALA A 150 35.96 67.65 55.03
C ALA A 150 35.45 66.37 55.74
N GLU A 151 35.07 66.47 57.01
CA GLU A 151 34.42 65.37 57.75
C GLU A 151 33.08 64.95 57.10
N LEU A 152 32.25 65.93 56.71
CA LEU A 152 31.00 65.67 55.98
C LEU A 152 31.25 65.05 54.59
N ALA A 153 32.29 65.50 53.88
CA ALA A 153 32.68 64.92 52.59
C ALA A 153 33.20 63.48 52.74
N GLN A 154 33.94 63.18 53.81
CA GLN A 154 34.36 61.81 54.13
C GLN A 154 33.16 60.92 54.44
N HIS A 155 32.24 61.34 55.33
CA HIS A 155 31.03 60.56 55.63
C HIS A 155 30.17 60.32 54.38
N ALA A 156 30.02 61.34 53.50
CA ALA A 156 29.31 61.17 52.24
C ALA A 156 30.03 60.19 51.29
N SER A 157 31.36 60.14 51.29
CA SER A 157 32.15 59.16 50.52
C SER A 157 32.04 57.75 51.09
N GLU A 158 31.95 57.60 52.41
CA GLU A 158 31.75 56.31 53.08
C GLU A 158 30.33 55.78 52.87
N GLU A 159 29.32 56.65 52.90
CA GLU A 159 27.93 56.29 52.55
C GLU A 159 27.81 55.92 51.07
N LEU A 160 28.47 56.64 50.15
CA LEU A 160 28.51 56.29 48.73
C LEU A 160 29.17 54.92 48.50
N ALA A 161 30.31 54.62 49.12
CA ALA A 161 30.95 53.31 49.02
C ALA A 161 30.02 52.18 49.50
N ALA A 162 29.34 52.37 50.65
CA ALA A 162 28.36 51.41 51.15
C ALA A 162 27.09 51.29 50.27
N LYS A 163 26.83 52.27 49.39
CA LYS A 163 25.77 52.19 48.37
C LYS A 163 26.24 51.48 47.11
N ASP A 164 27.48 51.66 46.68
CA ASP A 164 28.07 50.92 45.57
C ASP A 164 28.18 49.42 45.92
N ASP A 165 28.62 49.06 47.13
CA ASP A 165 28.58 47.69 47.66
C ASP A 165 27.15 47.09 47.61
N GLN A 166 26.13 47.90 47.94
CA GLN A 166 24.73 47.49 47.89
C GLN A 166 24.23 47.30 46.44
N VAL A 167 24.72 48.10 45.50
CA VAL A 167 24.41 47.97 44.06
C VAL A 167 25.08 46.74 43.46
N GLU A 168 26.33 46.44 43.82
CA GLU A 168 27.03 45.23 43.37
C GLU A 168 26.31 43.95 43.85
N GLN A 169 25.92 43.90 45.14
CA GLN A 169 25.12 42.78 45.67
C GLN A 169 23.76 42.60 44.97
N LEU A 170 23.12 43.70 44.53
CA LEU A 170 21.87 43.64 43.77
C LEU A 170 22.11 43.22 42.31
N ALA A 171 23.24 43.59 41.71
CA ALA A 171 23.64 43.14 40.38
C ALA A 171 23.95 41.64 40.34
N ASP A 172 24.61 41.10 41.38
CA ASP A 172 24.83 39.66 41.55
C ASP A 172 23.51 38.90 41.73
N GLN A 173 22.60 39.40 42.57
CA GLN A 173 21.27 38.80 42.75
C GLN A 173 20.44 38.81 41.45
N LEU A 174 20.49 39.91 40.69
CA LEU A 174 19.82 40.00 39.39
C LEU A 174 20.44 39.04 38.36
N THR A 175 21.76 38.87 38.37
CA THR A 175 22.48 37.94 37.48
C THR A 175 22.16 36.48 37.82
N ALA A 176 22.10 36.14 39.11
CA ALA A 176 21.67 34.82 39.57
C ALA A 176 20.20 34.52 39.18
N ALA A 177 19.30 35.50 39.34
CA ALA A 177 17.91 35.37 38.92
C ALA A 177 17.77 35.23 37.39
N ALA A 178 18.59 35.94 36.60
CA ALA A 178 18.63 35.81 35.15
C ALA A 178 19.10 34.40 34.72
N SER A 179 20.10 33.82 35.39
CA SER A 179 20.52 32.44 35.16
C SER A 179 19.39 31.44 35.47
N GLN A 180 18.70 31.60 36.60
CA GLN A 180 17.57 30.73 36.97
C GLN A 180 16.41 30.82 35.97
N LEU A 181 16.13 32.02 35.44
CA LEU A 181 15.15 32.18 34.36
C LEU A 181 15.60 31.48 33.08
N GLN A 182 16.87 31.60 32.68
CA GLN A 182 17.41 30.92 31.50
C GLN A 182 17.36 29.39 31.64
N ASP A 183 17.66 28.85 32.82
CA ASP A 183 17.53 27.42 33.12
C ASP A 183 16.07 26.97 32.99
N LEU A 184 15.12 27.70 33.60
CA LEU A 184 13.68 27.42 33.50
C LEU A 184 13.11 27.57 32.08
N GLU A 185 13.63 28.50 31.26
CA GLU A 185 13.29 28.56 29.83
C GLU A 185 13.80 27.33 29.07
N SER A 186 14.97 26.81 29.42
CA SER A 186 15.50 25.59 28.82
C SER A 186 14.68 24.35 29.22
N GLU A 187 14.21 24.26 30.47
CA GLU A 187 13.30 23.21 30.93
C GLU A 187 11.94 23.30 30.24
N ARG A 188 11.38 24.52 30.10
CA ARG A 188 10.14 24.78 29.35
C ARG A 188 10.26 24.30 27.91
N ASP A 189 11.32 24.69 27.20
CA ASP A 189 11.50 24.35 25.79
C ASP A 189 11.79 22.85 25.60
N GLN A 190 12.47 22.21 26.56
CA GLN A 190 12.61 20.76 26.62
C GLN A 190 11.26 20.04 26.88
N ALA A 191 10.38 20.62 27.70
CA ALA A 191 9.03 20.09 27.95
C ALA A 191 8.11 20.25 26.73
N ILE A 192 8.19 21.38 26.02
CA ILE A 192 7.50 21.60 24.74
C ILE A 192 7.94 20.55 23.71
N ALA A 193 9.25 20.34 23.52
CA ALA A 193 9.76 19.34 22.58
C ALA A 193 9.34 17.90 22.93
N GLN A 194 9.16 17.58 24.22
CA GLN A 194 8.59 16.30 24.66
C GLN A 194 7.09 16.19 24.37
N ALA A 195 6.34 17.29 24.54
CA ALA A 195 4.92 17.33 24.21
C ALA A 195 4.67 17.19 22.69
N GLU A 196 5.50 17.81 21.85
CA GLU A 196 5.44 17.68 20.39
C GLU A 196 5.76 16.25 19.91
N ASP A 197 6.80 15.60 20.46
CA ASP A 197 7.11 14.18 20.19
C ASP A 197 5.98 13.24 20.67
N ALA A 198 5.36 13.54 21.83
CA ALA A 198 4.20 12.80 22.31
C ALA A 198 2.97 12.98 21.41
N GLU A 199 2.68 14.20 20.95
CA GLU A 199 1.57 14.47 20.04
C GLU A 199 1.80 13.81 18.68
N GLN A 200 3.03 13.88 18.13
CA GLN A 200 3.34 13.25 16.85
C GLN A 200 3.22 11.72 16.93
N ARG A 201 3.58 11.09 18.06
CA ARG A 201 3.31 9.65 18.31
C ARG A 201 1.81 9.34 18.40
N LEU A 202 1.00 10.22 18.98
CA LEU A 202 -0.46 10.06 19.02
C LEU A 202 -1.07 10.20 17.61
N ARG A 203 -0.60 11.16 16.80
CA ARG A 203 -1.02 11.31 15.39
C ARG A 203 -0.68 10.07 14.56
N VAL A 204 0.51 9.50 14.72
CA VAL A 204 0.90 8.23 14.06
C VAL A 204 -0.01 7.09 14.50
N ARG A 205 -0.24 6.92 15.81
CA ARG A 205 -1.15 5.88 16.33
C ARG A 205 -2.60 6.06 15.89
N SER A 206 -3.08 7.29 15.70
CA SER A 206 -4.40 7.54 15.12
C SER A 206 -4.48 7.01 13.69
N ALA A 207 -3.48 7.33 12.85
CA ALA A 207 -3.43 6.82 11.48
C ALA A 207 -3.28 5.28 11.43
N GLU A 208 -2.54 4.66 12.36
CA GLU A 208 -2.49 3.20 12.52
C GLU A 208 -3.89 2.62 12.85
N ILE A 209 -4.65 3.27 13.74
CA ILE A 209 -6.03 2.88 14.08
C ILE A 209 -6.96 3.04 12.88
N ASP A 210 -6.87 4.14 12.13
CA ASP A 210 -7.71 4.38 10.94
C ASP A 210 -7.46 3.30 9.86
N VAL A 211 -6.19 2.94 9.61
CA VAL A 211 -5.82 1.85 8.70
C VAL A 211 -6.30 0.48 9.19
N LEU A 212 -6.27 0.23 10.50
CA LEU A 212 -6.80 -1.00 11.09
C LEU A 212 -8.34 -1.07 11.02
N GLN A 213 -9.04 0.06 11.14
CA GLN A 213 -10.48 0.13 10.93
C GLN A 213 -10.85 -0.15 9.47
N GLU A 214 -10.09 0.37 8.50
CA GLU A 214 -10.33 0.09 7.08
C GLU A 214 -10.06 -1.39 6.73
N ASP A 215 -8.96 -1.97 7.24
CA ASP A 215 -8.64 -3.39 7.05
C ASP A 215 -9.69 -4.31 7.72
N LEU A 216 -10.26 -3.90 8.86
CA LEU A 216 -11.41 -4.57 9.49
C LEU A 216 -12.69 -4.46 8.66
N ALA A 217 -12.98 -3.29 8.08
CA ALA A 217 -14.14 -3.10 7.21
C ALA A 217 -14.05 -3.96 5.95
N ARG A 218 -12.90 -3.93 5.25
CA ARG A 218 -12.60 -4.78 4.08
C ARG A 218 -12.73 -6.28 4.41
N LYS A 219 -12.37 -6.70 5.63
CA LYS A 219 -12.58 -8.08 6.10
C LYS A 219 -14.04 -8.40 6.40
N ALA A 220 -14.82 -7.46 6.93
CA ALA A 220 -16.26 -7.63 7.14
C ALA A 220 -17.02 -7.73 5.80
N ASP A 221 -16.62 -6.94 4.80
CA ASP A 221 -17.12 -7.06 3.42
C ASP A 221 -16.80 -8.42 2.81
N MET A 222 -15.52 -8.84 2.83
CA MET A 222 -15.12 -10.17 2.34
C MET A 222 -15.81 -11.32 3.10
N THR A 223 -16.15 -11.13 4.38
CA THR A 223 -16.92 -12.14 5.14
C THR A 223 -18.37 -12.22 4.63
N ARG A 224 -19.01 -11.08 4.33
CA ARG A 224 -20.34 -11.04 3.71
C ARG A 224 -20.35 -11.69 2.33
N ASP A 225 -19.36 -11.39 1.49
CA ASP A 225 -19.23 -11.99 0.16
C ASP A 225 -19.12 -13.52 0.24
N LEU A 226 -18.39 -14.03 1.25
CA LEU A 226 -18.29 -15.47 1.53
C LEU A 226 -19.58 -16.06 2.11
N GLU A 227 -20.33 -15.33 2.93
CA GLU A 227 -21.65 -15.75 3.43
C GLU A 227 -22.70 -15.81 2.30
N GLU A 228 -22.67 -14.87 1.35
CA GLU A 228 -23.50 -14.87 0.15
C GLU A 228 -23.13 -16.04 -0.79
N GLU A 229 -21.84 -16.31 -1.00
CA GLU A 229 -21.38 -17.46 -1.79
C GLU A 229 -21.75 -18.81 -1.13
N VAL A 230 -21.66 -18.92 0.20
CA VAL A 230 -22.10 -20.11 0.95
C VAL A 230 -23.62 -20.31 0.84
N GLN A 231 -24.41 -19.23 0.90
CA GLN A 231 -25.86 -19.29 0.63
C GLN A 231 -26.16 -19.71 -0.81
N ARG A 232 -25.43 -19.17 -1.80
CA ARG A 232 -25.55 -19.54 -3.22
C ARG A 232 -25.27 -21.03 -3.44
N LEU A 233 -24.16 -21.54 -2.92
CA LEU A 233 -23.78 -22.96 -2.98
C LEU A 233 -24.76 -23.87 -2.23
N THR A 234 -25.38 -23.39 -1.14
CA THR A 234 -26.42 -24.14 -0.42
C THR A 234 -27.73 -24.22 -1.24
N GLY A 235 -28.07 -23.17 -1.97
CA GLY A 235 -29.15 -23.17 -2.96
C GLY A 235 -28.89 -24.14 -4.12
N GLU A 236 -27.67 -24.15 -4.66
CA GLU A 236 -27.28 -25.11 -5.70
C GLU A 236 -27.29 -26.55 -5.17
N HIS A 237 -26.77 -26.81 -3.97
CA HIS A 237 -26.77 -28.13 -3.37
C HIS A 237 -28.19 -28.66 -3.11
N THR A 238 -29.09 -27.82 -2.59
CA THR A 238 -30.49 -28.21 -2.38
C THR A 238 -31.22 -28.46 -3.70
N SER A 239 -30.96 -27.66 -4.75
CA SER A 239 -31.45 -27.92 -6.11
C SER A 239 -30.98 -29.27 -6.67
N LEU A 240 -29.68 -29.58 -6.53
CA LEU A 240 -29.10 -30.87 -6.94
C LEU A 240 -29.62 -32.05 -6.12
N VAL A 241 -29.98 -31.85 -4.85
CA VAL A 241 -30.66 -32.86 -4.03
C VAL A 241 -32.08 -33.13 -4.57
N TYR A 242 -32.85 -32.09 -4.94
CA TYR A 242 -34.15 -32.28 -5.60
C TYR A 242 -34.04 -32.95 -6.97
N GLU A 243 -33.02 -32.63 -7.77
CA GLU A 243 -32.77 -33.31 -9.05
C GLU A 243 -32.40 -34.78 -8.85
N ARG A 244 -31.51 -35.08 -7.89
CA ARG A 244 -31.16 -36.45 -7.50
C ARG A 244 -32.38 -37.24 -7.03
N GLU A 245 -33.25 -36.63 -6.23
CA GLU A 245 -34.50 -37.24 -5.76
C GLU A 245 -35.44 -37.56 -6.93
N ASN A 246 -35.57 -36.65 -7.90
CA ASN A 246 -36.33 -36.85 -9.12
C ASN A 246 -35.74 -37.96 -10.01
N LEU A 247 -34.41 -38.04 -10.14
CA LEU A 247 -33.72 -39.10 -10.87
C LEU A 247 -33.88 -40.47 -10.19
N ILE A 248 -33.79 -40.55 -8.87
CA ILE A 248 -34.09 -41.79 -8.11
C ILE A 248 -35.54 -42.23 -8.37
N ASN A 249 -36.50 -41.30 -8.34
CA ASN A 249 -37.90 -41.57 -8.68
C ASN A 249 -38.10 -42.00 -10.15
N GLN A 250 -37.24 -41.56 -11.07
CA GLN A 250 -37.25 -42.06 -12.46
C GLN A 250 -36.66 -43.47 -12.53
N VAL A 251 -35.52 -43.75 -11.89
CA VAL A 251 -34.91 -45.08 -11.83
C VAL A 251 -35.91 -46.10 -11.29
N ALA A 252 -36.58 -45.83 -10.17
CA ALA A 252 -37.60 -46.72 -9.61
C ALA A 252 -38.78 -47.00 -10.59
N ARG A 253 -39.18 -46.02 -11.41
CA ARG A 253 -40.19 -46.22 -12.48
C ARG A 253 -39.64 -47.07 -13.63
N HIS A 254 -38.35 -46.98 -13.93
CA HIS A 254 -37.69 -47.80 -14.95
C HIS A 254 -37.47 -49.24 -14.45
N GLU A 255 -37.07 -49.45 -13.20
CA GLU A 255 -37.00 -50.76 -12.55
C GLU A 255 -38.36 -51.46 -12.55
N GLY A 256 -39.44 -50.75 -12.18
CA GLY A 256 -40.81 -51.27 -12.26
C GLY A 256 -41.31 -51.55 -13.69
N ARG A 257 -40.68 -50.97 -14.73
CA ARG A 257 -40.90 -51.36 -16.14
C ARG A 257 -40.07 -52.60 -16.50
N ILE A 258 -38.83 -52.69 -16.03
CA ILE A 258 -37.93 -53.84 -16.26
C ILE A 258 -38.50 -55.09 -15.61
N GLN A 259 -39.06 -55.01 -14.40
CA GLN A 259 -39.78 -56.13 -13.76
C GLN A 259 -40.97 -56.61 -14.61
N LYS A 260 -41.81 -55.69 -15.11
CA LYS A 260 -42.93 -56.04 -16.00
C LYS A 260 -42.48 -56.66 -17.33
N LEU A 261 -41.37 -56.17 -17.89
CA LEU A 261 -40.76 -56.78 -19.08
C LEU A 261 -40.22 -58.17 -18.77
N ALA A 262 -39.59 -58.39 -17.61
CA ALA A 262 -39.12 -59.71 -17.18
C ALA A 262 -40.29 -60.69 -16.91
N GLU A 263 -41.40 -60.22 -16.32
CA GLU A 263 -42.65 -60.99 -16.19
C GLU A 263 -43.22 -61.36 -17.56
N GLN A 264 -43.24 -60.42 -18.52
CA GLN A 264 -43.65 -60.69 -19.90
C GLN A 264 -42.70 -61.67 -20.60
N THR A 265 -41.38 -61.55 -20.44
CA THR A 265 -40.41 -62.49 -20.99
C THR A 265 -40.56 -63.88 -20.37
N LYS A 266 -40.83 -63.98 -19.06
CA LYS A 266 -41.16 -65.25 -18.40
C LYS A 266 -42.43 -65.88 -18.95
N ALA A 267 -43.49 -65.09 -19.15
CA ALA A 267 -44.73 -65.55 -19.77
C ALA A 267 -44.53 -66.00 -21.23
N MET A 268 -43.67 -65.32 -22.00
CA MET A 268 -43.30 -65.79 -23.35
C MET A 268 -42.45 -67.06 -23.32
N ALA A 269 -41.53 -67.23 -22.36
CA ALA A 269 -40.77 -68.47 -22.20
C ALA A 269 -41.66 -69.65 -21.79
N GLU A 270 -42.66 -69.40 -20.95
CA GLU A 270 -43.72 -70.37 -20.62
C GLU A 270 -44.54 -70.72 -21.86
N LEU A 271 -44.93 -69.73 -22.67
CA LEU A 271 -45.62 -69.93 -23.96
C LEU A 271 -44.77 -70.70 -24.98
N GLU A 272 -43.46 -70.43 -25.08
CA GLU A 272 -42.52 -71.18 -25.92
C GLU A 272 -42.38 -72.63 -25.44
N SER A 273 -42.33 -72.87 -24.13
CA SER A 273 -42.28 -74.22 -23.58
C SER A 273 -43.57 -75.00 -23.87
N PHE A 274 -44.72 -74.33 -23.80
CA PHE A 274 -46.01 -74.90 -24.22
C PHE A 274 -46.06 -75.17 -25.73
N ALA A 275 -45.54 -74.26 -26.56
CA ALA A 275 -45.46 -74.44 -28.01
C ALA A 275 -44.53 -75.61 -28.40
N ARG A 276 -43.39 -75.79 -27.71
CA ARG A 276 -42.51 -76.95 -27.92
C ARG A 276 -43.19 -78.26 -27.49
N ASN A 277 -43.80 -78.30 -26.32
CA ASN A 277 -44.57 -79.48 -25.88
C ASN A 277 -45.68 -79.84 -26.89
N ALA A 278 -46.43 -78.85 -27.38
CA ALA A 278 -47.45 -79.06 -28.41
C ALA A 278 -46.86 -79.52 -29.76
N GLN A 279 -45.65 -79.05 -30.10
CA GLN A 279 -44.92 -79.49 -31.30
C GLN A 279 -44.38 -80.92 -31.16
N ASP A 280 -43.94 -81.33 -29.97
CA ASP A 280 -43.52 -82.70 -29.64
C ASP A 280 -44.74 -83.65 -29.56
N GLU A 281 -45.89 -83.19 -29.06
CA GLU A 281 -47.18 -83.88 -29.16
C GLU A 281 -47.60 -84.05 -30.63
N MET A 282 -47.48 -83.02 -31.47
CA MET A 282 -47.74 -83.18 -32.91
C MET A 282 -46.74 -84.14 -33.57
N ALA A 283 -45.45 -84.09 -33.23
CA ALA A 283 -44.44 -85.00 -33.79
C ALA A 283 -44.71 -86.47 -33.40
N THR A 284 -45.08 -86.72 -32.14
CA THR A 284 -45.45 -88.07 -31.68
C THR A 284 -46.79 -88.54 -32.27
N LEU A 285 -47.75 -87.64 -32.50
CA LEU A 285 -48.97 -87.96 -33.24
C LEU A 285 -48.68 -88.24 -34.73
N THR A 286 -47.78 -87.50 -35.39
CA THR A 286 -47.33 -87.80 -36.76
C THR A 286 -46.65 -89.15 -36.82
N GLN A 287 -45.77 -89.49 -35.86
CA GLN A 287 -45.15 -90.81 -35.79
C GLN A 287 -46.17 -91.94 -35.54
N GLN A 288 -47.25 -91.67 -34.80
CA GLN A 288 -48.37 -92.61 -34.66
C GLN A 288 -49.16 -92.77 -35.96
N ILE A 289 -49.36 -91.69 -36.73
CA ILE A 289 -49.99 -91.74 -38.05
C ILE A 289 -49.12 -92.55 -39.02
N GLU A 290 -47.82 -92.27 -39.13
CA GLU A 290 -46.87 -93.04 -39.96
C GLU A 290 -46.85 -94.53 -39.59
N SER A 291 -46.89 -94.84 -38.28
CA SER A 291 -47.00 -96.22 -37.78
C SER A 291 -48.32 -96.89 -38.18
N LYS A 292 -49.44 -96.14 -38.16
CA LYS A 292 -50.75 -96.63 -38.60
C LYS A 292 -50.89 -96.74 -40.11
N ASP A 293 -50.24 -95.89 -40.88
CA ASP A 293 -50.13 -96.01 -42.34
C ASP A 293 -49.28 -97.23 -42.73
N LEU A 294 -48.22 -97.54 -41.98
CA LEU A 294 -47.44 -98.77 -42.15
C LEU A 294 -48.23 -100.04 -41.75
N GLU A 295 -49.09 -99.97 -40.73
CA GLU A 295 -50.06 -101.05 -40.46
C GLU A 295 -51.10 -101.18 -41.58
N LEU A 296 -51.63 -100.07 -42.10
CA LEU A 296 -52.56 -100.04 -43.23
C LEU A 296 -51.93 -100.66 -44.48
N ILE A 297 -50.68 -100.33 -44.81
CA ILE A 297 -49.93 -100.92 -45.92
C ILE A 297 -49.78 -102.44 -45.75
N ARG A 298 -49.52 -102.94 -44.53
CA ARG A 298 -49.51 -104.38 -44.24
C ARG A 298 -50.88 -105.04 -44.39
N VAL A 299 -51.96 -104.36 -43.96
CA VAL A 299 -53.33 -104.86 -44.12
C VAL A 299 -53.73 -104.87 -45.60
N SER A 300 -53.31 -103.87 -46.38
CA SER A 300 -53.47 -103.83 -47.83
C SER A 300 -52.72 -104.97 -48.52
N SER A 301 -51.44 -105.22 -48.18
CA SER A 301 -50.69 -106.34 -48.79
C SER A 301 -51.30 -107.70 -48.43
N LEU A 302 -51.79 -107.88 -47.19
CA LEU A 302 -52.52 -109.08 -46.79
C LEU A 302 -53.86 -109.25 -47.54
N LEU A 303 -54.53 -108.14 -47.90
CA LEU A 303 -55.73 -108.16 -48.74
C LEU A 303 -55.41 -108.46 -50.21
N GLU A 304 -54.27 -108.02 -50.73
CA GLU A 304 -53.77 -108.36 -52.07
C GLU A 304 -53.37 -109.85 -52.16
N ASP A 305 -52.62 -110.37 -51.19
CA ASP A 305 -52.32 -111.81 -51.05
C ASP A 305 -53.61 -112.64 -50.95
N SER A 306 -54.61 -112.16 -50.19
CA SER A 306 -55.94 -112.79 -50.11
C SER A 306 -56.69 -112.74 -51.46
N GLY A 307 -56.46 -111.70 -52.27
CA GLY A 307 -56.98 -111.57 -53.63
C GLY A 307 -56.38 -112.61 -54.58
N VAL A 308 -55.07 -112.86 -54.49
CA VAL A 308 -54.38 -113.91 -55.26
C VAL A 308 -54.87 -115.31 -54.88
N GLN A 309 -55.12 -115.58 -53.59
CA GLN A 309 -55.77 -116.83 -53.16
C GLN A 309 -57.20 -116.95 -53.71
N ARG A 310 -57.93 -115.84 -53.85
CA ARG A 310 -59.28 -115.82 -54.40
C ARG A 310 -59.31 -116.16 -55.89
N SER A 311 -58.42 -115.56 -56.72
CA SER A 311 -58.36 -115.89 -58.15
C SER A 311 -57.96 -117.35 -58.38
N GLY A 312 -57.06 -117.91 -57.57
CA GLY A 312 -56.70 -119.33 -57.64
C GLY A 312 -57.88 -120.28 -57.37
N LEU A 313 -58.80 -119.90 -56.50
CA LEU A 313 -60.05 -120.65 -56.24
C LEU A 313 -61.11 -120.44 -57.33
N GLU A 314 -61.20 -119.23 -57.90
CA GLU A 314 -62.14 -118.93 -58.99
C GLU A 314 -61.78 -119.68 -60.30
N ASP A 315 -60.50 -119.87 -60.59
CA ASP A 315 -60.07 -120.66 -61.76
C ASP A 315 -60.22 -122.18 -61.53
N GLN A 316 -60.00 -122.69 -60.32
CA GLN A 316 -60.39 -124.07 -59.96
C GLN A 316 -61.90 -124.31 -60.12
N LEU A 317 -62.72 -123.32 -59.75
CA LEU A 317 -64.17 -123.39 -59.92
C LEU A 317 -64.60 -123.40 -61.40
N ARG A 318 -63.90 -122.66 -62.27
CA ARG A 318 -64.10 -122.76 -63.74
C ARG A 318 -63.73 -124.14 -64.28
N GLU A 319 -62.64 -124.73 -63.81
CA GLU A 319 -62.18 -126.04 -64.27
C GLU A 319 -63.23 -127.12 -63.96
N GLU A 320 -63.76 -127.16 -62.74
CA GLU A 320 -64.84 -128.08 -62.35
C GLU A 320 -66.13 -127.83 -63.14
N GLN A 321 -66.54 -126.57 -63.35
CA GLN A 321 -67.72 -126.27 -64.16
C GLN A 321 -67.58 -126.75 -65.61
N SER A 322 -66.37 -126.77 -66.18
CA SER A 322 -66.13 -127.33 -67.52
C SER A 322 -66.29 -128.86 -67.58
N LYS A 323 -65.93 -129.58 -66.51
CA LYS A 323 -66.12 -131.04 -66.36
C LYS A 323 -67.60 -131.40 -66.24
N TYR A 324 -68.35 -130.65 -65.45
CA TYR A 324 -69.81 -130.84 -65.35
C TYR A 324 -70.54 -130.59 -66.68
N LYS A 325 -70.09 -129.61 -67.47
CA LYS A 325 -70.68 -129.34 -68.81
C LYS A 325 -70.45 -130.50 -69.78
N THR A 326 -69.24 -131.05 -69.84
CA THR A 326 -68.94 -132.22 -70.70
C THR A 326 -69.63 -133.50 -70.24
N GLN A 327 -69.88 -133.67 -68.93
CA GLN A 327 -70.71 -134.77 -68.43
C GLN A 327 -72.19 -134.62 -68.82
N LEU A 328 -72.75 -133.41 -68.81
CA LEU A 328 -74.12 -133.14 -69.29
C LEU A 328 -74.30 -133.46 -70.78
N GLU A 329 -73.37 -133.00 -71.62
CA GLU A 329 -73.36 -133.30 -73.06
C GLU A 329 -73.26 -134.81 -73.34
N SER A 330 -72.56 -135.57 -72.48
CA SER A 330 -72.53 -137.04 -72.55
C SER A 330 -73.85 -137.72 -72.16
N ILE A 331 -74.67 -137.12 -71.29
CA ILE A 331 -75.95 -137.68 -70.83
C ILE A 331 -77.05 -137.44 -71.87
N GLU A 332 -77.05 -136.26 -72.51
CA GLU A 332 -78.00 -135.91 -73.56
C GLU A 332 -77.82 -136.79 -74.81
N LEU A 333 -76.57 -137.14 -75.16
CA LEU A 333 -76.28 -138.12 -76.22
C LEU A 333 -76.86 -139.51 -75.89
N LEU A 334 -76.77 -139.94 -74.64
CA LEU A 334 -77.26 -141.24 -74.16
C LEU A 334 -78.80 -141.33 -74.23
N HIS A 335 -79.50 -140.25 -73.88
CA HIS A 335 -80.97 -140.19 -73.96
C HIS A 335 -81.47 -140.44 -75.38
N ASN A 336 -80.89 -139.75 -76.37
CA ASN A 336 -81.23 -139.90 -77.78
C ASN A 336 -81.03 -141.34 -78.30
N THR A 337 -79.99 -142.05 -77.85
CA THR A 337 -79.79 -143.47 -78.21
C THR A 337 -80.81 -144.41 -77.56
N MET A 338 -81.38 -144.04 -76.41
CA MET A 338 -82.33 -144.88 -75.67
C MET A 338 -83.74 -144.83 -76.26
N ASP A 339 -84.19 -143.66 -76.75
CA ASP A 339 -85.46 -143.54 -77.46
C ASP A 339 -85.45 -144.28 -78.81
N GLU A 340 -84.31 -144.26 -79.52
CA GLU A 340 -84.16 -144.99 -80.78
C GLU A 340 -84.25 -146.52 -80.60
N LEU A 341 -83.76 -147.03 -79.46
CA LEU A 341 -83.90 -148.44 -79.06
C LEU A 341 -85.33 -148.78 -78.63
N GLN A 342 -86.04 -147.88 -77.93
CA GLN A 342 -87.47 -148.10 -77.61
C GLN A 342 -88.36 -148.13 -78.86
N GLY A 343 -88.03 -147.36 -79.90
CA GLY A 343 -88.69 -147.44 -81.20
C GLY A 343 -88.53 -148.83 -81.85
N LYS A 344 -87.30 -149.37 -81.81
CA LYS A 344 -86.97 -150.68 -82.40
C LYS A 344 -87.61 -151.86 -81.64
N ASN A 345 -87.69 -151.80 -80.30
CA ASN A 345 -88.36 -152.86 -79.51
C ASN A 345 -89.85 -153.01 -79.86
N ARG A 346 -90.59 -151.91 -80.01
CA ARG A 346 -92.04 -151.96 -80.34
C ARG A 346 -92.32 -152.61 -81.70
N HIS A 347 -91.34 -152.60 -82.62
CA HIS A 347 -91.43 -153.30 -83.90
C HIS A 347 -91.17 -154.80 -83.75
N LEU A 348 -90.18 -155.19 -82.94
CA LEU A 348 -89.86 -156.60 -82.65
C LEU A 348 -90.96 -157.31 -81.87
N ASP A 349 -91.63 -156.64 -80.93
CA ASP A 349 -92.77 -157.22 -80.20
C ASP A 349 -93.94 -157.58 -81.13
N GLN A 350 -94.18 -156.80 -82.19
CA GLN A 350 -95.20 -157.11 -83.20
C GLN A 350 -94.82 -158.33 -84.05
N GLU A 351 -93.54 -158.46 -84.42
CA GLU A 351 -93.06 -159.63 -85.16
C GLU A 351 -93.09 -160.89 -84.29
N LEU A 352 -92.65 -160.82 -83.02
CA LEU A 352 -92.67 -161.93 -82.07
C LEU A 352 -94.08 -162.47 -81.83
N GLU A 353 -95.11 -161.63 -81.78
CA GLU A 353 -96.49 -162.10 -81.59
C GLU A 353 -97.03 -162.84 -82.83
N THR A 354 -96.58 -162.46 -84.05
CA THR A 354 -96.87 -163.24 -85.26
C THR A 354 -96.07 -164.56 -85.33
N ALA A 355 -94.87 -164.61 -84.74
CA ALA A 355 -94.06 -165.83 -84.65
C ALA A 355 -94.63 -166.82 -83.62
N ARG A 356 -95.02 -166.36 -82.43
CA ARG A 356 -95.66 -167.17 -81.37
C ARG A 356 -96.89 -167.91 -81.88
N LYS A 357 -97.68 -167.27 -82.74
CA LYS A 357 -98.87 -167.87 -83.36
C LYS A 357 -98.58 -168.96 -84.41
N ARG A 358 -97.31 -169.14 -84.82
CA ARG A 358 -96.84 -170.27 -85.66
C ARG A 358 -96.09 -171.34 -84.86
N ILE A 359 -95.40 -170.96 -83.79
CA ILE A 359 -94.63 -171.89 -82.95
C ILE A 359 -95.57 -172.80 -82.12
N ALA A 360 -96.74 -172.29 -81.72
CA ALA A 360 -97.78 -173.06 -81.03
C ALA A 360 -98.34 -174.27 -81.82
N GLU A 361 -98.07 -174.36 -83.14
CA GLU A 361 -98.46 -175.51 -83.98
C GLU A 361 -97.38 -176.60 -84.08
N PHE A 362 -96.14 -176.36 -83.61
CA PHE A 362 -94.99 -177.23 -83.87
C PHE A 362 -94.36 -177.92 -82.66
N GLU A 363 -94.42 -177.35 -81.46
CA GLU A 363 -93.68 -177.88 -80.29
C GLU A 363 -94.51 -178.84 -79.41
N THR A 364 -95.17 -179.80 -80.08
CA THR A 364 -95.71 -181.02 -79.46
C THR A 364 -94.73 -182.21 -79.53
N ALA A 365 -93.44 -181.93 -79.74
CA ALA A 365 -92.35 -182.90 -79.80
C ALA A 365 -91.08 -182.35 -79.09
N ALA A 366 -90.28 -183.24 -78.47
CA ALA A 366 -89.04 -182.94 -77.72
C ALA A 366 -89.21 -181.92 -76.57
N ALA A 367 -89.56 -182.25 -75.32
CA ALA A 367 -89.26 -183.40 -74.45
C ALA A 367 -87.83 -183.46 -73.85
N ALA A 368 -87.79 -183.49 -72.50
CA ALA A 368 -86.70 -183.90 -71.57
C ALA A 368 -85.53 -182.94 -71.20
N GLY A 369 -85.45 -182.59 -69.90
CA GLY A 369 -84.27 -182.07 -69.17
C GLY A 369 -84.20 -180.54 -68.95
N GLY A 370 -83.65 -179.97 -67.85
CA GLY A 370 -83.26 -180.56 -66.55
C GLY A 370 -82.19 -179.76 -65.74
N GLY A 371 -82.39 -179.55 -64.42
CA GLY A 371 -81.38 -179.04 -63.44
C GLY A 371 -81.26 -177.50 -63.30
N ALA A 372 -80.99 -176.82 -62.16
CA ALA A 372 -80.50 -177.11 -60.77
C ALA A 372 -78.96 -177.03 -60.54
N THR A 373 -78.38 -176.45 -59.46
CA THR A 373 -78.83 -175.56 -58.34
C THR A 373 -77.64 -175.05 -57.48
N GLY A 374 -77.76 -173.90 -56.79
CA GLY A 374 -76.89 -173.46 -55.66
C GLY A 374 -75.78 -172.43 -55.98
N ALA A 375 -74.97 -171.90 -55.04
CA ALA A 375 -74.98 -171.91 -53.56
C ALA A 375 -74.06 -170.78 -52.98
N ALA A 376 -73.83 -170.75 -51.65
CA ALA A 376 -73.22 -169.63 -50.88
C ALA A 376 -71.68 -169.70 -50.66
N GLU A 377 -71.18 -168.98 -49.63
CA GLU A 377 -69.79 -168.97 -49.07
C GLU A 377 -68.68 -168.20 -49.82
N SER A 378 -67.54 -167.79 -49.22
CA SER A 378 -67.23 -167.35 -47.83
C SER A 378 -65.80 -166.72 -47.75
N ALA A 379 -65.60 -165.79 -46.80
CA ALA A 379 -64.37 -165.36 -46.07
C ALA A 379 -62.94 -165.28 -46.70
N ALA A 380 -62.20 -164.26 -46.22
CA ALA A 380 -60.84 -164.32 -45.60
C ALA A 380 -59.61 -163.62 -46.26
N ARG A 381 -58.85 -162.91 -45.38
CA ARG A 381 -57.39 -162.57 -45.38
C ARG A 381 -56.79 -161.60 -46.43
N GLY A 382 -55.92 -160.70 -45.95
CA GLY A 382 -54.88 -160.03 -46.77
C GLY A 382 -54.39 -158.65 -46.28
N GLU A 383 -53.43 -158.61 -45.35
CA GLU A 383 -52.57 -157.42 -45.05
C GLU A 383 -51.17 -157.63 -45.71
N PRO A 384 -50.16 -156.71 -45.73
CA PRO A 384 -49.79 -155.80 -44.62
C PRO A 384 -49.17 -154.40 -44.92
N SER A 385 -48.90 -153.64 -43.84
CA SER A 385 -47.93 -152.52 -43.72
C SER A 385 -48.30 -151.18 -44.41
N ARG A 386 -48.04 -149.96 -43.88
CA ARG A 386 -47.29 -149.46 -42.69
C ARG A 386 -47.73 -147.99 -42.39
N GLY A 387 -47.65 -147.39 -41.20
CA GLY A 387 -47.41 -147.92 -39.84
C GLY A 387 -46.65 -146.97 -38.89
N MET A 388 -47.28 -146.56 -37.77
CA MET A 388 -46.73 -145.97 -36.51
C MET A 388 -46.32 -144.47 -36.43
N LEU A 389 -46.20 -143.83 -35.24
CA LEU A 389 -47.06 -143.73 -34.02
C LEU A 389 -46.47 -142.74 -32.97
N LEU A 390 -47.25 -142.51 -31.89
CA LEU A 390 -46.99 -141.85 -30.57
C LEU A 390 -45.66 -142.26 -29.85
N PRO A 391 -45.12 -141.50 -28.85
CA PRO A 391 -45.70 -141.36 -27.48
C PRO A 391 -45.41 -140.03 -26.71
N ALA A 392 -45.52 -140.05 -25.37
CA ALA A 392 -45.43 -138.93 -24.40
C ALA A 392 -44.42 -139.22 -23.24
N ALA A 393 -44.54 -138.53 -22.09
CA ALA A 393 -43.73 -138.62 -20.83
C ALA A 393 -42.32 -137.96 -20.87
N GLU A 394 -41.69 -137.45 -19.78
CA GLU A 394 -42.14 -136.83 -18.49
C GLU A 394 -40.92 -136.16 -17.76
N GLU A 395 -41.16 -135.43 -16.65
CA GLU A 395 -40.23 -135.02 -15.54
C GLU A 395 -38.97 -134.10 -15.76
N ASP A 396 -38.85 -133.10 -14.85
CA ASP A 396 -37.71 -132.52 -14.06
C ASP A 396 -36.31 -132.23 -14.71
N ASP A 397 -35.50 -131.19 -14.38
CA ASP A 397 -35.23 -130.50 -13.09
C ASP A 397 -34.41 -129.16 -13.22
N MET A 398 -34.18 -128.50 -12.07
CA MET A 398 -33.35 -127.34 -11.66
C MET A 398 -32.09 -126.85 -12.45
N GLY A 399 -31.82 -125.54 -12.33
CA GLY A 399 -30.46 -124.91 -12.40
C GLY A 399 -30.41 -123.53 -13.10
N VAL A 400 -30.49 -122.34 -12.48
CA VAL A 400 -29.73 -121.66 -11.38
C VAL A 400 -28.42 -120.96 -11.84
N ARG A 401 -28.29 -119.66 -11.47
CA ARG A 401 -27.08 -118.76 -11.49
C ARG A 401 -26.57 -118.24 -12.85
N ASN A 402 -25.87 -117.09 -12.98
CA ASN A 402 -25.42 -116.01 -12.05
C ASN A 402 -25.88 -114.62 -12.62
N ASP A 403 -25.99 -113.47 -11.94
CA ASP A 403 -25.46 -112.89 -10.67
C ASP A 403 -24.13 -112.08 -10.79
N ALA A 404 -24.22 -110.74 -10.71
CA ALA A 404 -23.13 -109.74 -10.48
C ALA A 404 -23.73 -108.29 -10.36
N ILE A 405 -23.72 -107.58 -9.21
CA ILE A 405 -22.66 -106.70 -8.64
C ILE A 405 -22.61 -105.30 -9.31
N MET A 406 -22.73 -104.11 -8.66
CA MET A 406 -22.80 -103.65 -7.24
C MET A 406 -24.05 -102.76 -6.98
N LYS A 407 -24.58 -102.45 -5.78
CA LYS A 407 -24.09 -102.23 -4.38
C LYS A 407 -23.47 -100.85 -4.05
N LEU A 408 -24.30 -99.90 -3.58
CA LEU A 408 -24.07 -98.97 -2.44
C LEU A 408 -25.44 -98.27 -2.15
N GLN A 409 -26.19 -98.41 -1.05
CA GLN A 409 -25.96 -98.53 0.41
C GLN A 409 -26.10 -97.15 1.14
N LYS A 410 -26.95 -97.12 2.19
CA LYS A 410 -27.28 -95.99 3.12
C LYS A 410 -28.21 -94.91 2.52
N GLY A 411 -29.16 -94.32 3.26
CA GLY A 411 -29.62 -94.65 4.61
C GLY A 411 -30.76 -93.74 5.12
N LEU A 412 -31.66 -94.32 5.92
CA LEU A 412 -32.65 -93.66 6.81
C LEU A 412 -31.93 -92.97 8.02
N PRO A 413 -32.60 -92.29 8.97
CA PRO A 413 -33.90 -91.57 8.99
C PRO A 413 -33.79 -90.13 9.64
N PHE A 414 -34.91 -89.55 10.11
CA PHE A 414 -35.05 -88.35 10.98
C PHE A 414 -34.75 -86.96 10.32
N ALA A 415 -35.30 -85.81 10.77
CA ALA A 415 -36.53 -85.53 11.53
C ALA A 415 -36.90 -84.01 11.56
N ILE A 416 -38.09 -83.74 12.11
CA ILE A 416 -38.62 -82.42 12.52
C ILE A 416 -37.73 -81.78 13.62
N PRO A 417 -37.59 -80.44 13.60
CA PRO A 417 -37.62 -79.67 14.84
C PRO A 417 -38.76 -78.63 14.85
N LYS A 418 -39.43 -78.49 16.01
CA LYS A 418 -40.30 -77.36 16.37
C LYS A 418 -39.72 -76.64 17.59
N THR A 419 -40.14 -75.40 17.82
CA THR A 419 -39.87 -74.55 19.02
C THR A 419 -38.42 -74.02 19.11
N ARG A 420 -38.12 -72.93 19.84
CA ARG A 420 -38.90 -72.15 20.84
C ARG A 420 -38.41 -70.67 20.87
N GLY A 421 -39.26 -69.72 21.34
CA GLY A 421 -38.88 -68.31 21.62
C GLY A 421 -38.16 -68.13 22.97
N PRO A 422 -38.11 -66.91 23.61
CA PRO A 422 -39.18 -65.89 23.63
C PRO A 422 -38.76 -64.37 23.74
N SER A 423 -39.76 -63.47 23.90
CA SER A 423 -39.70 -62.05 24.39
C SER A 423 -38.93 -60.99 23.55
N SER A 424 -39.20 -59.67 23.62
CA SER A 424 -40.12 -58.83 24.43
C SER A 424 -40.63 -57.64 23.55
N ILE A 425 -41.93 -57.32 23.44
CA ILE A 425 -42.81 -56.47 24.31
C ILE A 425 -42.61 -54.93 24.14
N MET A 426 -43.74 -54.21 24.10
CA MET A 426 -43.96 -52.74 23.89
C MET A 426 -43.93 -52.26 22.42
N SER A 427 -44.83 -51.40 21.92
CA SER A 427 -46.04 -50.81 22.53
C SER A 427 -47.19 -50.58 21.52
N THR A 428 -48.42 -50.46 22.05
CA THR A 428 -49.63 -49.87 21.44
C THR A 428 -49.46 -48.34 21.24
N SER A 429 -50.28 -47.56 20.52
CA SER A 429 -51.49 -47.69 19.64
C SER A 429 -51.56 -46.39 18.80
N GLU A 430 -52.30 -46.17 17.71
CA GLU A 430 -53.76 -46.16 17.42
C GLU A 430 -53.94 -46.16 15.87
N HIS A 431 -54.93 -46.78 15.22
CA HIS A 431 -56.33 -46.33 15.02
C HIS A 431 -56.49 -44.89 14.47
N ILE A 432 -57.38 -44.56 13.52
CA ILE A 432 -58.08 -45.28 12.42
C ILE A 432 -58.74 -44.19 11.52
N PHE A 433 -59.23 -44.56 10.32
CA PHE A 433 -59.88 -43.72 9.29
C PHE A 433 -59.00 -42.72 8.50
N SER A 434 -59.42 -42.22 7.32
CA SER A 434 -60.01 -42.85 6.11
C SER A 434 -60.26 -41.77 5.05
N THR A 435 -59.96 -42.10 3.78
CA THR A 435 -60.66 -41.69 2.53
C THR A 435 -61.35 -40.32 2.36
N LEU A 436 -61.30 -39.86 1.11
CA LEU A 436 -62.28 -38.98 0.45
C LEU A 436 -62.34 -37.52 0.97
N GLU A 437 -61.70 -36.63 0.20
CA GLU A 437 -62.46 -35.49 -0.32
C GLU A 437 -62.12 -35.25 -1.80
N ARG A 438 -63.16 -35.09 -2.63
CA ARG A 438 -63.08 -34.89 -4.08
C ARG A 438 -63.56 -33.47 -4.42
N LEU A 439 -62.81 -32.79 -5.29
CA LEU A 439 -63.36 -31.81 -6.25
C LEU A 439 -64.19 -30.63 -5.67
N GLY A 440 -63.55 -29.74 -4.91
CA GLY A 440 -64.13 -28.45 -4.52
C GLY A 440 -64.05 -27.39 -5.63
N ILE A 441 -65.03 -27.33 -6.54
CA ILE A 441 -65.07 -26.29 -7.59
C ILE A 441 -65.61 -24.95 -7.05
N GLY A 442 -64.70 -23.98 -6.87
CA GLY A 442 -64.85 -22.65 -7.48
C GLY A 442 -65.32 -21.45 -6.63
N ASN A 443 -65.43 -20.33 -7.34
CA ASN A 443 -66.16 -19.09 -7.05
C ASN A 443 -65.58 -18.01 -6.09
N LYS A 444 -65.04 -16.96 -6.75
CA LYS A 444 -65.56 -15.57 -6.75
C LYS A 444 -65.34 -14.63 -5.54
N ARG A 445 -64.88 -13.41 -5.91
CA ARG A 445 -65.20 -12.06 -5.35
C ARG A 445 -64.57 -11.67 -3.99
N LYS A 446 -64.51 -10.38 -3.59
CA LYS A 446 -64.41 -9.05 -4.27
C LYS A 446 -64.38 -7.93 -3.20
N ALA A 447 -63.57 -6.87 -3.40
CA ALA A 447 -63.46 -5.65 -2.54
C ALA A 447 -62.90 -5.89 -1.11
N GLY A 448 -62.49 -4.89 -0.32
CA GLY A 448 -62.23 -3.45 -0.57
C GLY A 448 -60.79 -3.07 -0.13
N ALA A 449 -60.22 -1.88 -0.33
CA ALA A 449 -60.75 -0.50 -0.36
C ALA A 449 -61.20 0.04 1.01
N MET A 450 -60.79 1.29 1.33
CA MET A 450 -60.91 2.03 2.62
C MET A 450 -59.85 1.70 3.70
N SER A 451 -59.41 2.62 4.58
CA SER A 451 -59.35 4.11 4.52
C SER A 451 -58.52 4.71 5.68
N THR A 452 -57.61 5.66 5.37
CA THR A 452 -57.22 6.88 6.16
C THR A 452 -56.72 6.83 7.63
N VAL A 453 -55.91 7.85 7.98
CA VAL A 453 -55.43 8.26 9.33
C VAL A 453 -54.31 7.38 9.92
N GLY A 454 -53.21 7.91 10.44
CA GLY A 454 -52.77 9.32 10.53
C GLY A 454 -51.39 9.46 11.20
N ASP A 455 -50.81 10.67 11.13
CA ASP A 455 -49.53 11.12 11.71
C ASP A 455 -48.23 10.33 11.38
N GLY A 456 -47.06 10.95 11.20
CA GLY A 456 -46.77 12.38 11.08
C GLY A 456 -45.52 12.83 11.83
N PHE A 457 -44.35 12.89 11.17
CA PHE A 457 -43.24 13.76 11.59
C PHE A 457 -42.39 14.20 10.39
N ARG A 458 -41.82 15.40 10.45
CA ARG A 458 -41.08 16.04 9.34
C ARG A 458 -39.59 15.65 9.31
N ALA A 459 -39.07 15.41 8.11
CA ALA A 459 -37.68 15.72 7.79
C ALA A 459 -37.54 17.21 7.35
N PRO A 460 -36.38 17.85 7.57
CA PRO A 460 -36.04 19.16 6.99
C PRO A 460 -34.87 19.09 5.99
N ASP A 461 -35.09 19.57 4.76
CA ASP A 461 -34.01 19.88 3.81
C ASP A 461 -33.26 21.18 4.20
N PRO A 462 -31.94 21.30 3.93
CA PRO A 462 -31.20 22.54 4.12
C PRO A 462 -30.74 23.21 2.80
N ILE A 463 -31.57 24.08 2.20
CA ILE A 463 -31.13 25.01 1.14
C ILE A 463 -31.77 26.41 1.30
N ALA A 464 -31.00 27.42 1.76
CA ALA A 464 -31.01 28.81 1.22
C ALA A 464 -30.09 29.82 1.95
N LYS A 465 -28.97 30.18 1.30
CA LYS A 465 -28.51 31.57 0.99
C LYS A 465 -28.94 32.75 1.92
N ARG A 466 -27.96 33.44 2.57
CA ARG A 466 -27.49 34.83 2.18
C ARG A 466 -26.58 35.56 3.20
N ARG A 467 -25.51 36.17 2.64
CA ARG A 467 -24.89 37.50 2.92
C ARG A 467 -24.96 38.13 4.33
N ALA A 468 -23.79 38.21 4.99
CA ALA A 468 -23.01 39.42 5.34
C ALA A 468 -21.58 38.93 5.69
N LEU A 469 -20.44 39.49 5.27
CA LEU A 469 -20.09 40.79 4.71
C LEU A 469 -20.21 41.97 5.71
N ASP A 470 -19.19 42.08 6.56
CA ASP A 470 -18.77 43.33 7.18
C ASP A 470 -17.24 43.41 7.19
N SER A 471 -16.68 44.62 7.21
CA SER A 471 -15.26 44.86 6.89
C SER A 471 -14.52 45.63 7.98
N ILE A 472 -13.38 45.11 8.44
CA ILE A 472 -12.40 45.89 9.22
C ILE A 472 -11.03 45.75 8.57
N SER A 473 -10.58 46.83 7.93
CA SER A 473 -9.21 47.01 7.48
C SER A 473 -8.37 47.63 8.59
N VAL A 474 -7.23 47.02 8.92
CA VAL A 474 -6.19 47.66 9.75
C VAL A 474 -4.88 47.66 8.97
N THR A 475 -4.37 48.86 8.67
CA THR A 475 -3.14 49.08 7.90
C THR A 475 -1.90 48.90 8.77
N GLY A 476 -1.33 47.69 8.78
CA GLY A 476 -0.04 47.38 9.42
C GLY A 476 1.17 47.69 8.52
N ARG A 477 1.61 48.94 8.50
CA ARG A 477 2.75 49.41 7.68
C ARG A 477 4.09 48.93 8.30
N SER A 478 4.73 47.95 7.67
CA SER A 478 6.07 47.46 8.08
C SER A 478 7.12 47.81 7.02
N GLU A 479 8.16 48.55 7.41
CA GLU A 479 9.18 49.07 6.51
C GLU A 479 10.36 48.09 6.38
N PHE A 480 10.31 47.20 5.38
CA PHE A 480 11.33 46.17 5.19
C PHE A 480 12.63 46.74 4.61
N ARG A 481 13.60 47.00 5.49
CA ARG A 481 14.87 47.67 5.18
C ARG A 481 15.87 46.71 4.52
N MET A 482 16.29 47.01 3.29
CA MET A 482 17.25 46.20 2.53
C MET A 482 18.65 46.16 3.18
N PRO A 483 19.26 44.97 3.39
CA PRO A 483 20.68 44.85 3.67
C PRO A 483 21.52 45.13 2.41
N THR A 484 22.43 46.10 2.47
CA THR A 484 23.35 46.43 1.38
C THR A 484 24.53 45.44 1.31
N THR A 485 25.01 45.21 0.09
CA THR A 485 26.24 44.45 -0.18
C THR A 485 27.50 45.19 0.30
N PRO A 486 28.44 44.49 0.96
CA PRO A 486 29.85 44.88 0.99
C PRO A 486 30.65 44.23 -0.15
N ALA A 487 31.78 44.82 -0.51
CA ALA A 487 32.58 44.45 -1.69
C ALA A 487 33.60 43.32 -1.44
N ALA A 488 34.07 42.71 -2.54
CA ALA A 488 35.17 41.75 -2.52
C ALA A 488 36.55 42.43 -2.63
N PRO A 489 37.60 41.95 -1.94
CA PRO A 489 38.99 42.19 -2.28
C PRO A 489 39.55 41.10 -3.22
N ARG A 490 40.76 41.33 -3.76
CA ARG A 490 41.37 40.57 -4.87
C ARG A 490 42.47 39.59 -4.43
N LEU A 491 42.70 38.61 -5.31
CA LEU A 491 43.98 37.95 -5.66
C LEU A 491 45.18 38.07 -4.69
N GLY A 492 45.64 36.91 -4.19
CA GLY A 492 47.01 36.66 -3.73
C GLY A 492 47.49 35.31 -4.29
N GLN A 493 48.80 35.14 -4.51
CA GLN A 493 49.37 33.97 -5.21
C GLN A 493 50.30 33.12 -4.34
N SER A 494 50.32 31.81 -4.66
CA SER A 494 51.49 30.91 -4.65
C SER A 494 52.09 30.36 -3.34
N THR A 495 52.27 29.03 -3.35
CA THR A 495 53.40 28.23 -2.79
C THR A 495 53.87 28.43 -1.34
N THR A 496 53.85 27.34 -0.58
CA THR A 496 55.07 26.52 -0.34
C THR A 496 54.74 25.12 0.20
N LEU A 497 55.65 24.17 -0.02
CA LEU A 497 55.62 22.81 0.55
C LEU A 497 56.56 22.77 1.77
N THR A 498 56.09 22.27 2.92
CA THR A 498 56.98 21.82 4.00
C THR A 498 56.42 20.59 4.69
N THR A 499 57.04 19.43 4.48
CA THR A 499 56.79 18.22 5.26
C THR A 499 57.42 18.33 6.65
N ARG A 500 56.65 18.10 7.72
CA ARG A 500 57.21 17.83 9.05
C ARG A 500 56.40 16.76 9.78
N ALA A 501 57.02 15.61 10.01
CA ALA A 501 56.44 14.56 10.83
C ALA A 501 56.46 14.97 12.32
N GLY A 502 55.42 14.63 13.06
CA GLY A 502 55.30 14.91 14.49
C GLY A 502 54.18 14.09 15.13
N ALA A 503 54.52 13.43 16.24
CA ALA A 503 53.67 12.68 17.18
C ALA A 503 52.17 12.50 16.84
N VAL A 504 51.78 11.27 16.52
CA VAL A 504 50.36 10.86 16.46
C VAL A 504 49.81 10.73 17.89
N PRO A 505 48.80 11.51 18.31
CA PRO A 505 48.06 11.23 19.54
C PRO A 505 47.22 9.97 19.35
N SER A 506 47.07 9.14 20.39
CA SER A 506 46.20 7.96 20.35
C SER A 506 44.73 8.38 20.32
N VAL A 507 44.22 8.65 19.12
CA VAL A 507 42.79 8.93 18.90
C VAL A 507 42.08 7.59 18.78
N SER A 508 41.41 7.18 19.87
CA SER A 508 40.48 6.04 19.85
C SER A 508 39.54 6.15 18.65
N PRO A 509 39.37 5.10 17.83
CA PRO A 509 38.57 5.17 16.62
C PRO A 509 37.10 5.38 16.98
N ARG A 510 36.66 6.64 16.99
CA ARG A 510 35.23 6.96 16.90
C ARG A 510 34.71 6.23 15.67
N LEU A 511 33.69 5.39 15.84
CA LEU A 511 33.05 4.64 14.76
C LEU A 511 32.52 5.62 13.72
N GLY A 512 33.38 5.94 12.74
CA GLY A 512 33.02 6.75 11.60
C GLY A 512 31.92 6.02 10.86
N VAL A 513 30.78 6.68 10.66
CA VAL A 513 29.70 6.15 9.83
C VAL A 513 30.26 5.99 8.43
N ILE A 514 30.64 4.75 8.10
CA ILE A 514 31.20 4.42 6.78
C ILE A 514 30.17 4.88 5.77
N PRO A 515 30.52 5.78 4.83
CA PRO A 515 29.54 6.37 3.93
C PRO A 515 28.92 5.25 3.10
N LYS A 516 27.63 4.98 3.36
CA LYS A 516 26.90 3.86 2.76
C LYS A 516 26.93 4.02 1.24
N SER A 517 27.61 3.11 0.56
CA SER A 517 27.90 3.19 -0.88
C SER A 517 26.64 3.23 -1.74
N THR A 518 25.55 2.65 -1.23
CA THR A 518 24.23 2.63 -1.85
C THR A 518 23.23 3.30 -0.92
N VAL A 519 22.75 4.48 -1.32
CA VAL A 519 21.61 5.18 -0.71
C VAL A 519 20.45 5.18 -1.70
N VAL A 520 19.28 4.71 -1.26
CA VAL A 520 18.08 4.52 -2.06
C VAL A 520 16.95 5.44 -1.59
N THR A 521 16.12 5.93 -2.50
CA THR A 521 14.78 6.45 -2.14
C THR A 521 13.70 5.81 -3.02
N PHE A 522 12.45 5.97 -2.63
CA PHE A 522 11.28 5.45 -3.34
C PHE A 522 10.47 6.61 -3.94
N SER A 523 9.96 6.41 -5.16
CA SER A 523 9.32 7.46 -5.94
C SER A 523 8.11 6.91 -6.70
N GLY A 524 6.95 7.56 -6.57
CA GLY A 524 5.76 7.22 -7.38
C GLY A 524 5.01 5.95 -6.97
N PHE A 525 5.34 5.33 -5.83
CA PHE A 525 4.57 4.22 -5.27
C PHE A 525 3.15 4.68 -4.91
N ARG A 526 2.14 3.86 -5.25
CA ARG A 526 0.70 4.13 -5.11
C ARG A 526 -0.06 2.82 -4.98
N GLU A 527 -1.16 2.81 -4.23
CA GLU A 527 -1.98 1.61 -4.03
C GLU A 527 -2.57 1.07 -5.34
N SER A 528 -2.93 1.97 -6.26
CA SER A 528 -3.49 1.63 -7.57
C SER A 528 -2.47 1.14 -8.61
N LEU A 529 -1.19 1.00 -8.25
CA LEU A 529 -0.15 0.49 -9.15
C LEU A 529 0.26 -0.94 -8.72
N PRO A 530 -0.09 -1.99 -9.49
CA PRO A 530 0.34 -3.35 -9.19
C PRO A 530 1.87 -3.43 -9.18
N GLY A 531 2.43 -4.12 -8.20
CA GLY A 531 3.88 -4.20 -7.98
C GLY A 531 4.56 -2.94 -7.41
N PHE A 532 3.84 -1.86 -7.12
CA PHE A 532 4.40 -0.60 -6.59
C PHE A 532 3.56 0.04 -5.48
N HIS A 533 2.98 -0.79 -4.61
CA HIS A 533 2.11 -0.38 -3.50
C HIS A 533 2.90 -0.06 -2.21
N PRO A 534 2.35 0.76 -1.26
CA PRO A 534 3.08 1.22 -0.07
C PRO A 534 3.66 0.12 0.82
N LYS A 535 2.93 -0.95 1.09
CA LYS A 535 3.43 -2.07 1.93
C LYS A 535 4.71 -2.72 1.36
N LEU A 536 4.84 -2.79 0.02
CA LEU A 536 6.06 -3.27 -0.64
C LEU A 536 7.24 -2.28 -0.49
N LYS A 537 7.01 -0.97 -0.46
CA LYS A 537 8.06 0.02 -0.13
C LYS A 537 8.68 -0.28 1.23
N GLU A 538 7.88 -0.65 2.23
CA GLU A 538 8.37 -1.02 3.57
C GLU A 538 9.23 -2.30 3.53
N THR A 539 8.74 -3.37 2.88
CA THR A 539 9.51 -4.62 2.70
C THR A 539 10.84 -4.38 1.99
N LEU A 540 10.82 -3.62 0.88
CA LEU A 540 12.03 -3.25 0.14
C LEU A 540 12.96 -2.35 0.96
N SER A 541 12.42 -1.46 1.80
CA SER A 541 13.22 -0.62 2.70
C SER A 541 14.01 -1.48 3.69
N GLN A 542 13.35 -2.46 4.32
CA GLN A 542 14.02 -3.41 5.22
C GLN A 542 15.15 -4.16 4.50
N HIS A 543 14.87 -4.72 3.32
CA HIS A 543 15.87 -5.41 2.50
C HIS A 543 17.08 -4.55 2.10
N ILE A 544 16.88 -3.26 1.84
CA ILE A 544 17.98 -2.33 1.58
C ILE A 544 18.79 -2.07 2.86
N LEU A 545 18.15 -2.02 4.04
CA LEU A 545 18.84 -1.89 5.33
C LEU A 545 19.61 -3.17 5.72
N ASP A 546 19.04 -4.36 5.45
CA ASP A 546 19.67 -5.67 5.66
C ASP A 546 20.98 -5.79 4.85
N LEU A 547 20.99 -5.25 3.63
CA LEU A 547 22.16 -5.11 2.76
C LEU A 547 23.15 -4.00 3.20
N ASN A 548 22.97 -3.44 4.41
CA ASN A 548 23.68 -2.28 4.95
C ASN A 548 23.59 -1.01 4.07
N GLY A 549 22.61 -0.95 3.17
CA GLY A 549 22.28 0.24 2.39
C GLY A 549 21.65 1.34 3.25
N GLY A 550 21.58 2.55 2.69
CA GLY A 550 20.85 3.66 3.28
C GLY A 550 19.49 3.82 2.60
N VAL A 551 18.44 4.07 3.36
CA VAL A 551 17.13 4.44 2.80
C VAL A 551 16.80 5.88 3.20
N LYS A 552 16.44 6.69 2.21
CA LYS A 552 15.97 8.08 2.39
C LYS A 552 14.45 8.11 2.29
N HIS A 553 13.84 8.07 3.47
CA HIS A 553 12.41 8.23 3.70
C HIS A 553 12.00 9.71 3.80
N GLU A 554 10.69 9.98 3.76
CA GLU A 554 9.97 11.24 4.05
C GLU A 554 10.39 12.60 3.44
N SER A 555 11.62 12.86 2.98
CA SER A 555 11.95 14.18 2.41
C SER A 555 11.27 14.40 1.06
N ASP A 556 10.43 15.42 0.90
CA ASP A 556 9.86 15.77 -0.41
C ASP A 556 10.94 16.23 -1.40
N GLU A 557 11.92 16.99 -0.89
CA GLU A 557 13.09 17.38 -1.64
C GLU A 557 14.03 16.19 -1.94
N PHE A 558 14.69 16.25 -3.10
CA PHE A 558 15.65 15.25 -3.57
C PHE A 558 17.07 15.53 -3.04
N ASP A 559 17.53 14.67 -2.14
CA ASP A 559 18.86 14.72 -1.53
C ASP A 559 19.95 14.17 -2.46
N TYR A 560 21.01 14.96 -2.71
CA TYR A 560 22.14 14.57 -3.57
C TYR A 560 22.94 13.35 -3.08
N SER A 561 22.81 12.95 -1.80
CA SER A 561 23.38 11.70 -1.30
C SER A 561 22.69 10.44 -1.84
N ILE A 562 21.46 10.57 -2.37
CA ILE A 562 20.74 9.46 -3.02
C ILE A 562 21.51 9.00 -4.25
N THR A 563 21.69 7.69 -4.38
CA THR A 563 22.43 7.03 -5.47
C THR A 563 21.51 6.31 -6.44
N HIS A 564 20.39 5.78 -5.94
CA HIS A 564 19.40 4.99 -6.65
C HIS A 564 17.98 5.47 -6.28
N VAL A 565 17.06 5.46 -7.23
CA VAL A 565 15.64 5.70 -7.01
C VAL A 565 14.84 4.51 -7.54
N LEU A 566 14.15 3.80 -6.65
CA LEU A 566 13.16 2.81 -7.07
C LEU A 566 11.86 3.53 -7.46
N THR A 567 11.37 3.27 -8.66
CA THR A 567 10.18 3.97 -9.19
C THR A 567 9.47 3.12 -10.25
N PRO A 568 8.12 3.20 -10.38
CA PRO A 568 7.42 2.51 -11.44
C PRO A 568 7.94 2.90 -12.84
N PRO A 569 7.88 1.99 -13.84
CA PRO A 569 8.09 2.36 -15.24
C PRO A 569 7.25 3.58 -15.64
N ASN A 570 7.84 4.49 -16.41
CA ASN A 570 7.21 5.76 -16.85
C ASN A 570 6.75 6.73 -15.73
N SER A 571 7.15 6.50 -14.48
CA SER A 571 6.94 7.43 -13.37
C SER A 571 7.64 8.78 -13.61
N ARG A 572 6.89 9.88 -13.55
CA ARG A 572 7.35 11.25 -13.85
C ARG A 572 7.20 12.20 -12.64
N THR A 573 7.55 11.73 -11.44
CA THR A 573 7.59 12.58 -10.24
C THR A 573 8.81 13.50 -10.23
N ILE A 574 8.79 14.56 -9.40
CA ILE A 574 9.96 15.42 -9.16
C ILE A 574 11.21 14.62 -8.76
N LYS A 575 11.09 13.61 -7.90
CA LYS A 575 12.23 12.78 -7.44
C LYS A 575 12.84 11.97 -8.59
N THR A 576 12.02 11.38 -9.45
CA THR A 576 12.51 10.63 -10.62
C THR A 576 13.21 11.55 -11.64
N LEU A 577 12.69 12.75 -11.84
CA LEU A 577 13.25 13.75 -12.76
C LEU A 577 14.55 14.38 -12.22
N ALA A 578 14.60 14.72 -10.93
CA ALA A 578 15.79 15.22 -10.26
C ALA A 578 16.93 14.17 -10.25
N ALA A 579 16.59 12.90 -10.06
CA ALA A 579 17.53 11.78 -10.15
C ALA A 579 18.12 11.59 -11.56
N ALA A 580 17.31 11.77 -12.62
CA ALA A 580 17.80 11.74 -13.99
C ALA A 580 18.83 12.85 -14.26
N LEU A 581 18.50 14.10 -13.89
CA LEU A 581 19.39 15.26 -14.07
C LEU A 581 20.67 15.20 -13.23
N SER A 582 20.62 14.55 -12.07
CA SER A 582 21.77 14.36 -11.17
C SER A 582 22.54 13.05 -11.40
N HIS A 583 22.27 12.35 -12.52
CA HIS A 583 22.93 11.12 -12.94
C HIS A 583 22.89 10.02 -11.88
N ARG A 584 21.72 9.79 -11.29
CA ARG A 584 21.45 8.66 -10.39
C ARG A 584 20.79 7.51 -11.17
N PHE A 585 20.84 6.30 -10.60
CA PHE A 585 20.16 5.16 -11.19
C PHE A 585 18.65 5.26 -10.95
N LEU A 586 17.86 5.11 -12.01
CA LEU A 586 16.43 4.88 -11.92
C LEU A 586 16.19 3.38 -12.07
N VAL A 587 15.74 2.74 -10.99
CA VAL A 587 15.47 1.31 -10.93
C VAL A 587 13.97 1.12 -11.13
N PHE A 588 13.61 0.49 -12.26
CA PHE A 588 12.23 0.26 -12.70
C PHE A 588 11.71 -1.13 -12.31
N ASP A 589 12.58 -2.00 -11.82
CA ASP A 589 12.29 -3.37 -11.42
C ASP A 589 12.70 -3.60 -9.96
N VAL A 590 11.73 -3.99 -9.14
CA VAL A 590 11.95 -4.29 -7.72
C VAL A 590 12.80 -5.55 -7.51
N GLN A 591 12.89 -6.44 -8.51
CA GLN A 591 13.66 -7.68 -8.43
C GLN A 591 15.16 -7.43 -8.22
N TRP A 592 15.70 -6.28 -8.63
CA TRP A 592 17.09 -5.89 -8.33
C TRP A 592 17.39 -5.90 -6.82
N VAL A 593 16.42 -5.53 -5.97
CA VAL A 593 16.59 -5.58 -4.51
C VAL A 593 16.59 -7.03 -4.02
N TYR A 594 15.64 -7.85 -4.47
CA TYR A 594 15.56 -9.26 -4.07
C TYR A 594 16.77 -10.08 -4.54
N ASP A 595 17.24 -9.86 -5.76
CA ASP A 595 18.46 -10.48 -6.30
C ASP A 595 19.71 -10.01 -5.54
N SER A 596 19.76 -8.73 -5.12
CA SER A 596 20.82 -8.21 -4.26
C SER A 596 20.81 -8.85 -2.86
N VAL A 597 19.63 -9.01 -2.23
CA VAL A 597 19.48 -9.73 -0.94
C VAL A 597 19.98 -11.16 -1.09
N LYS A 598 19.56 -11.86 -2.15
CA LYS A 598 19.99 -13.23 -2.47
C LYS A 598 21.49 -13.34 -2.72
N ALA A 599 22.13 -12.28 -3.23
CA ALA A 599 23.57 -12.19 -3.43
C ALA A 599 24.36 -11.70 -2.18
N GLY A 600 23.68 -11.31 -1.10
CA GLY A 600 24.27 -10.73 0.11
C GLY A 600 24.93 -9.36 -0.09
N LYS A 601 24.68 -8.68 -1.22
CA LYS A 601 25.29 -7.39 -1.60
C LYS A 601 24.49 -6.73 -2.71
N PHE A 602 24.54 -5.40 -2.81
CA PHE A 602 24.00 -4.69 -3.97
C PHE A 602 24.66 -5.15 -5.26
N LEU A 603 23.86 -5.67 -6.18
CA LEU A 603 24.27 -5.99 -7.54
C LEU A 603 24.38 -4.71 -8.38
N PRO A 604 25.22 -4.69 -9.44
CA PRO A 604 25.17 -3.60 -10.41
C PRO A 604 23.76 -3.50 -11.02
N VAL A 605 23.28 -2.27 -11.27
CA VAL A 605 22.02 -2.06 -11.99
C VAL A 605 22.25 -2.37 -13.47
N GLU A 606 21.96 -3.61 -13.85
CA GLU A 606 21.89 -4.04 -15.24
C GLU A 606 20.75 -3.33 -15.99
N PRO A 607 20.85 -3.11 -17.32
CA PRO A 607 19.83 -2.43 -18.12
C PRO A 607 18.42 -3.03 -18.02
N LYS A 608 18.31 -4.33 -17.71
CA LYS A 608 17.03 -5.03 -17.48
C LYS A 608 16.26 -4.50 -16.26
N HIS A 609 16.97 -4.00 -15.25
CA HIS A 609 16.38 -3.54 -13.99
C HIS A 609 16.20 -2.02 -13.92
N GLY A 610 16.97 -1.25 -14.70
CA GLY A 610 17.00 0.19 -14.59
C GLY A 610 17.99 0.88 -15.53
N VAL A 611 17.95 2.22 -15.53
CA VAL A 611 18.74 3.06 -16.42
C VAL A 611 19.42 4.19 -15.65
N ARG A 612 20.52 4.72 -16.20
CA ARG A 612 21.20 5.91 -15.68
C ARG A 612 21.32 6.96 -16.78
N TYR A 613 20.59 8.05 -16.64
CA TYR A 613 20.64 9.14 -17.61
C TYR A 613 21.88 10.01 -17.40
N PHE A 614 22.71 10.13 -18.44
CA PHE A 614 23.91 10.97 -18.45
C PHE A 614 23.73 12.32 -19.20
N ASN A 615 22.57 12.54 -19.81
CA ASN A 615 22.24 13.81 -20.47
C ASN A 615 22.07 14.93 -19.43
N THR A 616 22.60 16.11 -19.71
CA THR A 616 22.38 17.33 -18.90
C THR A 616 21.69 18.40 -19.75
N PRO A 617 20.39 18.22 -20.09
CA PRO A 617 19.75 19.00 -21.15
C PRO A 617 19.75 20.51 -20.91
N PHE A 618 19.75 20.95 -19.64
CA PHE A 618 19.71 22.36 -19.23
C PHE A 618 21.06 22.96 -18.82
N LYS A 619 22.12 22.15 -18.68
CA LYS A 619 23.39 22.61 -18.11
C LYS A 619 24.02 23.72 -18.95
N GLY A 620 24.15 24.91 -18.37
CA GLY A 620 24.68 26.09 -19.05
C GLY A 620 23.75 26.70 -20.11
N LYS A 621 22.46 26.34 -20.13
CA LYS A 621 21.46 26.90 -21.05
C LYS A 621 20.45 27.79 -20.30
N THR A 622 19.81 28.69 -21.04
CA THR A 622 18.75 29.56 -20.53
C THR A 622 17.35 29.02 -20.85
N LEU A 623 16.45 29.06 -19.86
CA LEU A 623 15.02 28.79 -20.02
C LEU A 623 14.21 30.05 -19.66
N CYS A 624 13.25 30.44 -20.49
CA CYS A 624 12.17 31.32 -20.07
C CYS A 624 10.92 30.50 -19.76
N ILE A 625 10.15 30.91 -18.76
CA ILE A 625 8.80 30.40 -18.48
C ILE A 625 7.84 31.55 -18.70
N THR A 626 6.98 31.44 -19.71
CA THR A 626 6.11 32.53 -20.18
C THR A 626 5.04 32.89 -19.15
N ASP A 627 4.57 34.14 -19.21
CA ASP A 627 3.47 34.59 -18.34
C ASP A 627 2.18 33.78 -18.61
N ALA A 628 1.91 33.41 -19.87
CA ALA A 628 0.79 32.54 -20.22
C ALA A 628 0.89 31.13 -19.57
N PHE A 629 2.10 30.58 -19.38
CA PHE A 629 2.29 29.35 -18.61
C PHE A 629 2.14 29.58 -17.10
N ARG A 630 2.61 30.71 -16.59
CA ARG A 630 2.43 31.12 -15.18
C ARG A 630 0.95 31.28 -14.84
N GLU A 631 0.16 31.88 -15.74
CA GLU A 631 -1.29 32.05 -15.62
C GLU A 631 -2.05 30.72 -15.67
N GLU A 632 -1.82 29.86 -16.69
CA GLU A 632 -2.47 28.53 -16.77
C GLU A 632 -2.19 27.67 -15.52
N ASN A 633 -1.02 27.85 -14.91
CA ASN A 633 -0.55 27.05 -13.79
C ASN A 633 -0.57 27.80 -12.45
N ALA A 634 -1.21 28.96 -12.35
CA ALA A 634 -1.34 29.71 -11.10
C ALA A 634 -2.09 28.89 -10.02
N ALA A 635 -3.12 28.15 -10.42
CA ALA A 635 -3.84 27.19 -9.56
C ALA A 635 -3.09 25.84 -9.36
N ARG A 636 -1.88 25.70 -9.91
CA ARG A 636 -1.04 24.50 -9.88
C ARG A 636 0.41 24.86 -9.55
N VAL A 637 0.60 25.63 -8.48
CA VAL A 637 1.88 26.19 -8.01
C VAL A 637 3.05 25.21 -8.13
N PHE A 638 2.84 23.95 -7.75
CA PHE A 638 3.81 22.86 -7.86
C PHE A 638 4.45 22.71 -9.25
N ARG A 639 3.77 23.02 -10.37
CA ARG A 639 4.38 22.94 -11.71
C ARG A 639 5.45 24.02 -11.92
N MET A 640 5.22 25.23 -11.41
CA MET A 640 6.19 26.32 -11.46
C MET A 640 7.41 26.00 -10.62
N GLU A 641 7.19 25.66 -9.34
CA GLU A 641 8.27 25.29 -8.41
C GLU A 641 9.10 24.11 -8.92
N ASN A 642 8.45 23.07 -9.46
CA ASN A 642 9.15 21.93 -10.05
C ASN A 642 9.93 22.30 -11.33
N ALA A 643 9.44 23.22 -12.16
CA ALA A 643 10.22 23.73 -13.31
C ALA A 643 11.49 24.43 -12.83
N GLU A 644 11.35 25.33 -11.86
CA GLU A 644 12.43 26.17 -11.35
C GLU A 644 13.49 25.31 -10.59
N LEU A 645 13.06 24.34 -9.79
CA LEU A 645 13.92 23.34 -9.15
C LEU A 645 14.63 22.42 -10.16
N LEU A 646 13.91 21.88 -11.16
CA LEU A 646 14.51 21.00 -12.17
C LEU A 646 15.55 21.72 -13.02
N VAL A 647 15.31 22.98 -13.39
CA VAL A 647 16.24 23.72 -14.24
C VAL A 647 17.42 24.24 -13.43
N GLN A 648 17.18 24.97 -12.35
CA GLN A 648 18.24 25.64 -11.58
C GLN A 648 18.98 24.66 -10.68
N LYS A 649 18.27 24.01 -9.75
CA LYS A 649 18.88 23.22 -8.66
C LYS A 649 19.47 21.90 -9.15
N TYR A 650 18.76 21.17 -10.02
CA TYR A 650 19.21 19.84 -10.49
C TYR A 650 19.86 19.88 -11.88
N GLY A 651 19.29 20.62 -12.83
CA GLY A 651 19.74 20.68 -14.22
C GLY A 651 20.91 21.63 -14.49
N LYS A 652 21.20 22.56 -13.57
CA LYS A 652 22.26 23.58 -13.68
C LYS A 652 22.11 24.50 -14.92
N GLY A 653 20.86 24.78 -15.28
CA GLY A 653 20.48 25.85 -16.20
C GLY A 653 20.16 27.15 -15.46
N ILE A 654 19.89 28.20 -16.24
CA ILE A 654 19.56 29.54 -15.75
C ILE A 654 18.15 29.88 -16.22
N ILE A 655 17.32 30.47 -15.36
CA ILE A 655 16.01 30.98 -15.76
C ILE A 655 16.10 32.47 -16.05
N VAL A 656 15.51 32.91 -17.16
CA VAL A 656 15.55 34.30 -17.65
C VAL A 656 14.14 34.80 -17.94
N SER A 657 13.88 36.06 -17.58
CA SER A 657 12.56 36.69 -17.78
C SER A 657 12.30 37.11 -19.22
N ASP A 658 13.34 37.27 -20.04
CA ASP A 658 13.22 37.66 -21.46
C ASP A 658 13.27 36.43 -22.38
N PRO A 659 12.17 36.06 -23.05
CA PRO A 659 12.13 34.88 -23.92
C PRO A 659 13.00 35.01 -25.18
N ASN A 660 13.47 36.22 -25.53
CA ASN A 660 14.39 36.43 -26.65
C ASN A 660 15.86 36.14 -26.29
N LYS A 661 16.16 36.02 -24.98
CA LYS A 661 17.47 35.63 -24.43
C LYS A 661 17.50 34.16 -23.97
N ALA A 662 16.44 33.40 -24.23
CA ALA A 662 16.29 32.02 -23.79
C ALA A 662 16.62 31.02 -24.91
N ASP A 663 17.41 29.99 -24.62
CA ASP A 663 17.62 28.84 -25.53
C ASP A 663 16.33 28.03 -25.68
N TRP A 664 15.54 27.98 -24.61
CA TRP A 664 14.26 27.26 -24.51
C TRP A 664 13.18 28.18 -23.96
N VAL A 665 11.93 28.01 -24.41
CA VAL A 665 10.78 28.75 -23.87
C VAL A 665 9.70 27.75 -23.48
N LEU A 666 9.47 27.59 -22.17
CA LEU A 666 8.36 26.79 -21.64
C LEU A 666 7.08 27.63 -21.68
N THR A 667 6.10 27.18 -22.46
CA THR A 667 4.83 27.90 -22.63
C THR A 667 3.59 26.99 -22.52
N SER A 668 2.42 27.62 -22.40
CA SER A 668 1.10 26.98 -22.33
C SER A 668 0.53 26.64 -23.72
N ALA A 669 -0.54 25.84 -23.76
CA ALA A 669 -1.28 25.60 -25.00
C ALA A 669 -2.15 26.81 -25.44
N SER A 670 -2.32 27.81 -24.56
CA SER A 670 -3.06 29.06 -24.86
C SER A 670 -2.21 30.09 -25.60
N ASP A 671 -0.89 30.01 -25.50
CA ASP A 671 0.04 30.97 -26.06
C ASP A 671 0.24 30.76 -27.58
N LYS A 672 0.18 31.86 -28.32
CA LYS A 672 0.37 31.91 -29.78
C LYS A 672 1.54 32.81 -30.19
N SER A 673 2.32 33.27 -29.22
CA SER A 673 3.50 34.11 -29.43
C SER A 673 4.59 33.34 -30.16
N THR A 674 5.30 34.01 -31.06
CA THR A 674 6.50 33.46 -31.70
C THR A 674 7.75 33.91 -30.95
N TYR A 675 8.62 32.95 -30.63
CA TYR A 675 9.83 33.18 -29.85
C TYR A 675 11.08 32.73 -30.60
N LYS A 676 12.22 33.34 -30.27
CA LYS A 676 13.53 33.00 -30.84
C LYS A 676 14.10 31.69 -30.27
N GLY A 677 13.85 31.42 -28.98
CA GLY A 677 14.23 30.16 -28.33
C GLY A 677 13.35 28.99 -28.74
N ARG A 678 13.79 27.76 -28.46
CA ARG A 678 13.01 26.56 -28.74
C ARG A 678 11.78 26.47 -27.82
N VAL A 679 10.61 26.73 -28.39
CA VAL A 679 9.32 26.60 -27.70
C VAL A 679 9.05 25.13 -27.33
N ILE A 680 8.63 24.90 -26.10
CA ILE A 680 8.27 23.58 -25.54
C ILE A 680 7.06 23.71 -24.61
N ASP A 681 6.21 22.70 -24.58
CA ASP A 681 5.17 22.55 -23.56
C ASP A 681 5.72 21.79 -22.32
N TRP A 682 4.90 21.66 -21.27
CA TRP A 682 5.24 20.85 -20.10
C TRP A 682 5.58 19.39 -20.45
N THR A 683 4.86 18.77 -21.40
CA THR A 683 5.07 17.38 -21.80
C THR A 683 6.42 17.20 -22.47
N ALA A 684 6.80 18.09 -23.40
CA ALA A 684 8.11 18.13 -24.03
C ALA A 684 9.22 18.43 -23.02
N PHE A 685 9.03 19.40 -22.11
CA PHE A 685 9.95 19.71 -21.02
C PHE A 685 10.29 18.47 -20.18
N ILE A 686 9.28 17.67 -19.81
CA ILE A 686 9.49 16.40 -19.10
C ILE A 686 10.18 15.36 -19.99
N LYS A 687 9.78 15.20 -21.26
CA LYS A 687 10.42 14.25 -22.21
C LYS A 687 11.90 14.58 -22.51
N ILE A 688 12.32 15.83 -22.34
CA ILE A 688 13.72 16.26 -22.48
C ILE A 688 14.59 15.79 -21.31
N ILE A 689 13.99 15.60 -20.13
CA ILE A 689 14.68 15.13 -18.90
C ILE A 689 14.73 13.61 -18.85
N VAL A 690 13.57 12.98 -18.98
CA VAL A 690 13.39 11.53 -19.10
C VAL A 690 12.62 11.30 -20.39
N PRO A 691 13.28 10.84 -21.48
CA PRO A 691 12.55 10.42 -22.67
C PRO A 691 11.58 9.28 -22.31
N ASP A 692 10.52 9.11 -23.10
CA ASP A 692 9.65 7.95 -22.93
C ASP A 692 10.50 6.68 -23.00
N TYR A 693 10.37 5.81 -22.00
CA TYR A 693 11.14 4.56 -21.96
C TYR A 693 10.56 3.61 -22.99
N GLN A 694 10.96 3.82 -24.25
CA GLN A 694 10.73 2.86 -25.31
C GLN A 694 11.45 1.58 -24.89
N LYS A 695 10.65 0.55 -24.63
CA LYS A 695 11.16 -0.78 -24.37
C LYS A 695 11.62 -1.34 -25.72
N GLU A 696 12.81 -0.96 -26.15
CA GLU A 696 13.51 -1.45 -27.34
C GLU A 696 13.96 -2.92 -27.15
N SER A 697 12.99 -3.77 -26.82
CA SER A 697 13.07 -5.22 -26.66
C SER A 697 11.66 -5.82 -26.64
N SER A 698 11.06 -5.86 -27.82
CA SER A 698 10.27 -7.00 -28.28
C SER A 698 11.22 -8.03 -28.87
#